data_AF-A0A9D6T7Z5-F1
#
_entry.id   AF-A0A9D6T7Z5-F1
#
_cell.length_a   1.000
_cell.length_b   1.000
_cell.length_c   1.000
_cell.angle_alpha   90.00
_cell.angle_beta   90.00
_cell.angle_gamma   90.00
#
_symmetry.space_group_name_H-M   'P 1'
#
loop_
_entity.id
_entity.type
_entity.pdbx_description
1 polymer ?
#
loop_
_entity_poly.entity_id
_entity_poly.type
_entity_poly.pdbx_seq_one_letter_code
_entity_poly.pdbx_strand_id
1 'polypeptide(L)'
;MNHRVMSKLVVHLTLLVMCRWLPAAASTTMTVWTQSVANKVQPTTAPAGGTSIALEGARGSYEAYQIVVRADGGTVAGVDFAATDLSDGSGHIIAASSITFFREAFIDFTGVGDDGGTLPVPDNSPTGDGRIPDPLIPLRDPYSGSPAGAPFAVAAGLNQPVWMDLFIPADTPAGTYSGSVTVTATGQTPVPVTVAVTVWDFVLPDMRAVSTYFQMSGDAVSNFHSGTYQCSGSSCWLDWNARARTIVKRYEELAHAHRVDTGAHFVPDPGNGCAPSSDWSAYDAALQPYLDGTYWSDGVPSSRLEPPFSPGVTWGYEAACTQSQYTALAAAWAAHLKSRGWFDRAVVFALDEPDPSSYPAIARHSRWMQDGDPDWKARIMDTTAPTTDNVATLNPALGIFAVCLKCYDKWYDETWEVYGRAEWPGQFAQAIKLWFYESNAQGAPYPTYATNTLLGMEPRMMHWGTWYEGASGFLMWSVNAWDNDDAWGPNTSYGKTGDGVLLYPGHHDGVLAPEGSPAGVEIDGPIPSYRLKMIRAGLQDWALFELADQKGLSGYARAQVAQAYSQLGGCGWIGCAPLNGSFYWQSNDALMMQIRRDVARAILGAPVMTPSSTPTRAATTTRTASTTGTATYSLPTRTPSPTASLTRTRRPTYTPTFTRTRTPTRTPTVTPTYTRTRRPTRTATRTATRTPTATPTRTYTRRPTRTASRTPTLTPTRTRTATPTATSTRTRTPTATVPGPAASPTPSPTSVTGGPTLAGCAVLPADNIWNRRIDALPLDPSSQAYVNNIGATAGLHPDFGAGTWNGGPIGIPFVVVPGTQPFVPVSFVWYADESDPGPYPVPANAPIEGGSNSSGDRHVLVVNSGNCTLYELYYSWPQPDGSWQAGSGAVFDLNSNALRPAGWTSADAAGLPVLPGLVRYDEVAAGVIKHALRFTVPRTRQSYLWPARHFASSSTDPSRPPMGQRFRLKAGFDISGFSASNRVILTALKTYGMFVADNGSSWFLSGAPDPRWDDDDLHNLQTGVRGSDFEAVDESSLMVDPDSGRAR
;
A
#
# COMPACT_ATOMS: atom_id res chain seq x y z
N MET A 1 -68.23 -32.93 -71.43
CA MET A 1 -66.91 -33.00 -72.09
C MET A 1 -66.45 -31.57 -72.37
N ASN A 2 -65.17 -31.17 -72.25
CA ASN A 2 -64.03 -31.79 -71.57
C ASN A 2 -63.02 -30.68 -71.16
N HIS A 3 -62.28 -30.92 -70.08
CA HIS A 3 -61.07 -30.19 -69.61
C HIS A 3 -60.97 -28.66 -69.78
N ARG A 4 -61.07 -27.94 -68.64
CA ARG A 4 -59.87 -27.41 -67.95
C ARG A 4 -60.15 -27.23 -66.46
N VAL A 5 -59.28 -27.81 -65.64
CA VAL A 5 -59.35 -27.84 -64.16
C VAL A 5 -58.08 -27.17 -63.62
N MET A 6 -58.04 -26.84 -62.32
CA MET A 6 -56.99 -26.11 -61.59
C MET A 6 -56.91 -24.61 -61.88
N SER A 7 -57.59 -23.81 -61.03
CA SER A 7 -57.08 -22.55 -60.42
C SER A 7 -58.21 -21.77 -59.72
N LYS A 8 -58.74 -22.27 -58.59
CA LYS A 8 -59.65 -21.54 -57.65
C LYS A 8 -60.01 -22.36 -56.39
N LEU A 9 -59.03 -22.71 -55.54
CA LEU A 9 -59.31 -23.39 -54.25
C LEU A 9 -58.28 -23.10 -53.14
N VAL A 10 -57.64 -21.92 -53.11
CA VAL A 10 -56.60 -21.57 -52.11
C VAL A 10 -56.70 -20.11 -51.61
N VAL A 11 -57.91 -19.54 -51.51
CA VAL A 11 -58.11 -18.09 -51.23
C VAL A 11 -59.04 -17.81 -50.03
N HIS A 12 -59.68 -18.83 -49.44
CA HIS A 12 -60.63 -18.65 -48.31
C HIS A 12 -60.30 -19.50 -47.06
N LEU A 13 -59.04 -19.94 -46.90
CA LEU A 13 -58.56 -20.56 -45.65
C LEU A 13 -57.20 -19.98 -45.19
N THR A 14 -56.90 -18.74 -45.59
CA THR A 14 -55.60 -18.09 -45.32
C THR A 14 -55.72 -16.74 -44.60
N LEU A 15 -56.93 -16.34 -44.19
CA LEU A 15 -57.19 -15.09 -43.45
C LEU A 15 -57.58 -15.26 -41.97
N LEU A 16 -57.66 -16.49 -41.47
CA LEU A 16 -58.15 -16.80 -40.11
C LEU A 16 -57.15 -17.56 -39.22
N VAL A 17 -55.92 -17.79 -39.72
CA VAL A 17 -54.82 -18.46 -38.97
C VAL A 17 -53.54 -17.60 -38.91
N MET A 18 -53.59 -16.36 -39.40
CA MET A 18 -52.51 -15.35 -39.29
C MET A 18 -52.88 -14.16 -38.39
N CYS A 19 -53.70 -14.40 -37.36
CA CYS A 19 -54.06 -13.39 -36.34
C CYS A 19 -53.77 -13.87 -34.90
N ARG A 20 -52.74 -14.72 -34.77
CA ARG A 20 -52.00 -15.04 -33.53
C ARG A 20 -50.52 -15.12 -33.92
N TRP A 21 -49.60 -14.91 -32.99
CA TRP A 21 -48.18 -14.62 -33.25
C TRP A 21 -47.88 -13.24 -33.87
N LEU A 22 -48.69 -12.22 -33.52
CA LEU A 22 -48.02 -11.05 -32.94
C LEU A 22 -47.33 -11.56 -31.65
N PRO A 23 -46.03 -11.32 -31.43
CA PRO A 23 -45.46 -11.54 -30.11
C PRO A 23 -46.24 -10.67 -29.12
N ALA A 24 -46.61 -11.22 -27.96
CA ALA A 24 -47.17 -10.40 -26.90
C ALA A 24 -46.13 -9.32 -26.56
N ALA A 25 -46.53 -8.05 -26.58
CA ALA A 25 -45.64 -6.95 -26.25
C ALA A 25 -45.05 -7.24 -24.86
N ALA A 26 -43.71 -7.33 -24.78
CA ALA A 26 -43.03 -7.72 -23.56
C ALA A 26 -43.47 -6.80 -22.43
N SER A 27 -43.98 -7.37 -21.34
CA SER A 27 -44.58 -6.57 -20.27
C SER A 27 -43.49 -5.75 -19.59
N THR A 28 -43.51 -4.42 -19.83
CA THR A 28 -42.65 -3.48 -19.12
C THR A 28 -42.87 -3.67 -17.63
N THR A 29 -41.85 -4.22 -16.97
CA THR A 29 -41.89 -4.67 -15.59
C THR A 29 -40.67 -4.09 -14.87
N MET A 30 -40.93 -3.44 -13.75
CA MET A 30 -39.91 -2.89 -12.86
C MET A 30 -39.58 -3.90 -11.76
N THR A 31 -38.35 -4.39 -11.76
CA THR A 31 -37.78 -5.14 -10.65
C THR A 31 -37.00 -4.18 -9.76
N VAL A 32 -37.11 -4.31 -8.44
CA VAL A 32 -36.32 -3.56 -7.47
C VAL A 32 -35.60 -4.54 -6.57
N TRP A 33 -34.31 -4.29 -6.36
CA TRP A 33 -33.46 -5.06 -5.44
C TRP A 33 -32.49 -4.13 -4.71
N THR A 34 -31.73 -4.65 -3.76
CA THR A 34 -30.86 -3.85 -2.89
C THR A 34 -29.45 -4.44 -2.82
N GLN A 35 -28.44 -3.58 -2.75
CA GLN A 35 -27.02 -3.97 -2.79
C GLN A 35 -26.19 -3.13 -1.80
N SER A 36 -25.18 -3.74 -1.18
CA SER A 36 -24.26 -3.01 -0.31
C SER A 36 -23.31 -2.12 -1.10
N VAL A 37 -22.99 -0.93 -0.55
CA VAL A 37 -21.97 -0.01 -1.08
C VAL A 37 -20.54 -0.60 -1.12
N ALA A 38 -20.38 -1.80 -0.58
CA ALA A 38 -19.27 -2.71 -0.86
C ALA A 38 -18.94 -2.94 -2.33
N ASN A 39 -19.96 -3.03 -3.21
CA ASN A 39 -19.82 -3.51 -4.58
C ASN A 39 -20.65 -2.65 -5.55
N LYS A 40 -20.00 -2.03 -6.54
CA LYS A 40 -20.64 -1.22 -7.57
C LYS A 40 -21.53 -2.08 -8.48
N VAL A 41 -22.66 -1.55 -8.93
CA VAL A 41 -23.61 -2.26 -9.81
C VAL A 41 -23.54 -1.73 -11.23
N GLN A 42 -23.17 -2.58 -12.19
CA GLN A 42 -23.14 -2.24 -13.61
C GLN A 42 -24.55 -2.29 -14.23
N PRO A 43 -24.76 -1.66 -15.41
CA PRO A 43 -26.04 -1.70 -16.11
C PRO A 43 -26.54 -3.12 -16.40
N THR A 44 -25.65 -4.09 -16.63
CA THR A 44 -25.97 -5.50 -16.92
C THR A 44 -25.77 -6.48 -15.77
N THR A 45 -25.36 -6.03 -14.58
CA THR A 45 -25.25 -6.91 -13.39
C THR A 45 -26.56 -7.66 -13.14
N ALA A 46 -26.50 -8.98 -12.93
CA ALA A 46 -27.69 -9.78 -12.65
C ALA A 46 -28.35 -9.30 -11.33
N PRO A 47 -29.69 -9.16 -11.28
CA PRO A 47 -30.38 -8.71 -10.08
C PRO A 47 -30.22 -9.72 -8.93
N ALA A 48 -29.77 -9.24 -7.77
CA ALA A 48 -29.72 -10.03 -6.55
C ALA A 48 -31.09 -10.09 -5.84
N GLY A 49 -31.21 -10.94 -4.82
CA GLY A 49 -32.45 -11.10 -4.06
C GLY A 49 -32.62 -10.09 -2.93
N GLY A 50 -33.85 -9.54 -2.79
CA GLY A 50 -34.30 -8.85 -1.58
C GLY A 50 -34.53 -7.35 -1.72
N THR A 51 -35.54 -6.86 -0.98
CA THR A 51 -35.93 -5.45 -0.85
C THR A 51 -35.86 -4.99 0.61
N SER A 52 -34.77 -5.34 1.30
CA SER A 52 -34.59 -5.10 2.73
C SER A 52 -33.17 -4.64 3.04
N ILE A 53 -33.06 -3.45 3.62
CA ILE A 53 -31.80 -2.81 4.01
C ILE A 53 -31.67 -2.89 5.53
N ALA A 54 -30.53 -3.38 6.01
CA ALA A 54 -30.17 -3.40 7.42
C ALA A 54 -28.85 -2.62 7.61
N LEU A 55 -28.91 -1.55 8.40
CA LEU A 55 -27.79 -0.67 8.71
C LEU A 55 -27.52 -0.62 10.22
N GLU A 56 -26.34 -0.15 10.59
CA GLU A 56 -25.98 0.13 11.97
C GLU A 56 -24.82 1.13 12.02
N GLY A 57 -24.83 1.98 13.05
CA GLY A 57 -23.90 3.10 13.15
C GLY A 57 -23.99 3.84 14.48
N ALA A 58 -23.08 4.78 14.66
CA ALA A 58 -23.04 5.67 15.82
C ALA A 58 -23.95 6.89 15.59
N ARG A 59 -24.30 7.59 16.66
CA ARG A 59 -24.91 8.93 16.52
C ARG A 59 -23.88 9.86 15.87
N GLY A 60 -24.28 10.65 14.88
CA GLY A 60 -23.39 11.49 14.07
C GLY A 60 -22.67 10.78 12.91
N SER A 61 -22.99 9.51 12.60
CA SER A 61 -22.46 8.83 11.41
C SER A 61 -23.42 8.91 10.20
N TYR A 62 -22.84 8.88 8.99
CA TYR A 62 -23.55 8.48 7.78
C TYR A 62 -23.33 6.99 7.53
N GLU A 63 -24.42 6.25 7.34
CA GLU A 63 -24.41 4.87 6.84
C GLU A 63 -25.08 4.83 5.45
N ALA A 64 -24.75 3.85 4.60
CA ALA A 64 -25.19 3.87 3.20
C ALA A 64 -25.50 2.49 2.60
N TYR A 65 -26.36 2.47 1.59
CA TYR A 65 -26.75 1.29 0.81
C TYR A 65 -27.19 1.69 -0.62
N GLN A 66 -27.27 0.74 -1.54
CA GLN A 66 -27.82 0.95 -2.89
C GLN A 66 -29.23 0.36 -3.00
N ILE A 67 -30.13 1.08 -3.66
CA ILE A 67 -31.40 0.55 -4.18
C ILE A 67 -31.28 0.52 -5.71
N VAL A 68 -31.46 -0.65 -6.31
CA VAL A 68 -31.28 -0.85 -7.75
C VAL A 68 -32.63 -1.06 -8.41
N VAL A 69 -32.91 -0.24 -9.44
CA VAL A 69 -34.11 -0.36 -10.27
C VAL A 69 -33.73 -0.99 -11.60
N ARG A 70 -34.44 -2.04 -11.99
CA ARG A 70 -34.19 -2.82 -13.22
C ARG A 70 -35.45 -2.87 -14.08
N ALA A 71 -35.27 -2.82 -15.40
CA ALA A 71 -36.34 -2.80 -16.39
C ALA A 71 -36.29 -4.06 -17.27
N ASP A 72 -37.03 -5.13 -16.91
CA ASP A 72 -36.76 -6.47 -17.45
C ASP A 72 -37.32 -6.76 -18.86
N GLY A 73 -38.31 -6.00 -19.34
CA GLY A 73 -38.95 -6.25 -20.65
C GLY A 73 -39.08 -5.04 -21.59
N GLY A 74 -38.99 -3.83 -21.05
CA GLY A 74 -39.21 -2.57 -21.76
C GLY A 74 -38.78 -1.38 -20.89
N THR A 75 -38.54 -0.22 -21.47
CA THR A 75 -38.07 0.96 -20.72
C THR A 75 -39.07 1.37 -19.64
N VAL A 76 -38.62 1.43 -18.39
CA VAL A 76 -39.38 1.93 -17.24
C VAL A 76 -39.10 3.42 -17.10
N ALA A 77 -40.14 4.27 -17.08
CA ALA A 77 -39.99 5.73 -17.10
C ALA A 77 -40.66 6.41 -15.90
N GLY A 78 -40.17 7.59 -15.52
CA GLY A 78 -40.70 8.36 -14.40
C GLY A 78 -40.37 7.74 -13.03
N VAL A 79 -39.18 7.15 -12.90
CA VAL A 79 -38.71 6.51 -11.66
C VAL A 79 -38.39 7.58 -10.62
N ASP A 80 -39.04 7.53 -9.45
CA ASP A 80 -38.83 8.46 -8.32
C ASP A 80 -39.00 7.75 -6.96
N PHE A 81 -38.43 8.32 -5.90
CA PHE A 81 -38.24 7.69 -4.59
C PHE A 81 -38.88 8.52 -3.46
N ALA A 82 -39.53 7.84 -2.51
CA ALA A 82 -40.09 8.47 -1.32
C ALA A 82 -39.77 7.65 -0.05
N ALA A 83 -39.10 8.27 0.92
CA ALA A 83 -38.82 7.67 2.23
C ALA A 83 -39.93 8.00 3.25
N THR A 84 -40.17 7.09 4.19
CA THR A 84 -40.87 7.38 5.45
C THR A 84 -39.87 7.83 6.52
N ASP A 85 -40.37 8.39 7.62
CA ASP A 85 -39.60 8.39 8.86
C ASP A 85 -39.28 6.95 9.27
N LEU A 86 -38.16 6.76 9.99
CA LEU A 86 -37.81 5.49 10.64
C LEU A 86 -38.17 5.61 12.13
N SER A 87 -38.93 4.67 12.70
CA SER A 87 -39.34 4.72 14.11
C SER A 87 -38.93 3.47 14.90
N ASP A 88 -38.67 3.67 16.19
CA ASP A 88 -38.40 2.62 17.18
C ASP A 88 -39.70 2.04 17.82
N GLY A 89 -40.87 2.53 17.41
CA GLY A 89 -42.17 2.16 17.98
C GLY A 89 -42.43 2.71 19.38
N SER A 90 -41.49 3.44 19.98
CA SER A 90 -41.58 4.03 21.33
C SER A 90 -41.81 5.54 21.30
N GLY A 91 -41.93 6.13 20.11
CA GLY A 91 -42.21 7.55 19.88
C GLY A 91 -41.00 8.36 19.41
N HIS A 92 -39.83 7.73 19.26
CA HIS A 92 -38.69 8.37 18.63
C HIS A 92 -38.72 8.14 17.11
N ILE A 93 -38.15 9.08 16.36
CA ILE A 93 -38.02 8.99 14.90
C ILE A 93 -36.64 9.45 14.44
N ILE A 94 -36.13 8.83 13.38
CA ILE A 94 -35.17 9.44 12.46
C ILE A 94 -36.01 9.93 11.28
N ALA A 95 -35.99 11.24 11.03
CA ALA A 95 -36.86 11.85 10.03
C ALA A 95 -36.51 11.41 8.61
N ALA A 96 -37.49 11.34 7.71
CA ALA A 96 -37.30 11.02 6.29
C ALA A 96 -36.27 11.94 5.60
N SER A 97 -36.13 13.19 6.08
CA SER A 97 -35.14 14.16 5.60
C SER A 97 -33.69 13.82 5.95
N SER A 98 -33.44 12.86 6.85
CA SER A 98 -32.10 12.32 7.12
C SER A 98 -31.66 11.30 6.06
N ILE A 99 -32.54 10.91 5.14
CA ILE A 99 -32.24 10.03 4.01
C ILE A 99 -32.06 10.87 2.74
N THR A 100 -30.91 10.75 2.09
CA THR A 100 -30.59 11.44 0.83
C THR A 100 -30.27 10.45 -0.27
N PHE A 101 -30.92 10.61 -1.42
CA PHE A 101 -30.76 9.72 -2.58
C PHE A 101 -29.92 10.37 -3.69
N PHE A 102 -29.10 9.57 -4.36
CA PHE A 102 -28.29 9.99 -5.50
C PHE A 102 -28.38 8.94 -6.63
N ARG A 103 -28.72 9.36 -7.85
CA ARG A 103 -28.66 8.51 -9.06
C ARG A 103 -27.19 8.34 -9.43
N GLU A 104 -26.71 7.11 -9.45
CA GLU A 104 -25.32 6.85 -9.82
C GLU A 104 -25.18 6.98 -11.35
N ALA A 105 -24.37 7.93 -11.81
CA ALA A 105 -24.02 8.05 -13.22
C ALA A 105 -22.93 7.03 -13.56
N PHE A 106 -22.98 6.54 -14.80
CA PHE A 106 -21.99 5.62 -15.33
C PHE A 106 -20.92 6.35 -16.14
N ILE A 107 -19.66 6.03 -15.85
CA ILE A 107 -18.50 6.38 -16.68
C ILE A 107 -18.24 5.19 -17.60
N ASP A 108 -18.03 5.43 -18.89
CA ASP A 108 -17.83 4.37 -19.89
C ASP A 108 -16.33 4.17 -20.20
N PHE A 109 -15.80 3.01 -19.80
CA PHE A 109 -14.41 2.61 -20.08
C PHE A 109 -14.30 1.74 -21.35
N THR A 110 -15.35 1.61 -22.16
CA THR A 110 -15.34 0.81 -23.38
C THR A 110 -14.35 1.38 -24.40
N GLY A 111 -13.29 0.62 -24.71
CA GLY A 111 -12.24 1.04 -25.64
C GLY A 111 -11.17 1.94 -25.03
N VAL A 112 -11.24 2.23 -23.73
CA VAL A 112 -10.09 2.73 -22.96
C VAL A 112 -9.10 1.58 -22.77
N GLY A 113 -7.81 1.86 -22.99
CA GLY A 113 -6.71 0.97 -22.63
C GLY A 113 -5.89 1.59 -21.51
N ASP A 114 -5.35 0.76 -20.62
CA ASP A 114 -4.50 1.22 -19.54
C ASP A 114 -3.13 1.71 -20.09
N ASP A 115 -2.76 2.94 -19.68
CA ASP A 115 -1.44 3.56 -19.80
C ASP A 115 -0.71 3.45 -21.15
N GLY A 116 -1.49 3.46 -22.24
CA GLY A 116 -0.97 3.49 -23.62
C GLY A 116 -0.70 2.14 -24.26
N GLY A 117 -1.04 1.03 -23.59
CA GLY A 117 -1.03 -0.33 -24.13
C GLY A 117 -2.42 -0.82 -24.55
N THR A 118 -2.48 -1.87 -25.38
CA THR A 118 -3.76 -2.48 -25.80
C THR A 118 -4.10 -3.74 -25.00
N LEU A 119 -4.96 -3.60 -24.00
CA LEU A 119 -6.08 -4.53 -23.77
C LEU A 119 -7.36 -3.72 -23.44
N PRO A 120 -8.58 -4.25 -23.70
CA PRO A 120 -9.82 -3.47 -23.61
C PRO A 120 -10.79 -3.95 -22.51
N VAL A 121 -11.44 -2.99 -21.83
CA VAL A 121 -12.37 -3.20 -20.68
C VAL A 121 -11.62 -3.69 -19.42
N PRO A 122 -11.88 -3.13 -18.22
CA PRO A 122 -11.22 -3.59 -16.99
C PRO A 122 -11.44 -5.08 -16.73
N ASP A 123 -10.37 -5.83 -16.45
CA ASP A 123 -10.43 -7.29 -16.18
C ASP A 123 -11.35 -7.66 -15.00
N ASN A 124 -11.66 -6.70 -14.12
CA ASN A 124 -12.60 -6.86 -13.01
C ASN A 124 -14.09 -6.75 -13.39
N SER A 125 -14.45 -6.43 -14.64
CA SER A 125 -15.83 -6.18 -15.09
C SER A 125 -16.49 -7.49 -15.56
N PRO A 126 -17.18 -8.26 -14.69
CA PRO A 126 -17.53 -9.66 -14.96
C PRO A 126 -18.63 -9.84 -16.02
N THR A 127 -19.33 -8.77 -16.39
CA THR A 127 -20.31 -8.78 -17.48
C THR A 127 -19.77 -8.24 -18.80
N GLY A 128 -18.50 -7.79 -18.83
CA GLY A 128 -17.88 -7.14 -20.00
C GLY A 128 -18.47 -5.78 -20.39
N ASP A 129 -19.25 -5.15 -19.51
CA ASP A 129 -20.08 -3.97 -19.83
C ASP A 129 -19.28 -2.67 -19.99
N GLY A 130 -18.07 -2.58 -19.43
CA GLY A 130 -17.20 -1.40 -19.52
C GLY A 130 -17.66 -0.17 -18.71
N ARG A 131 -18.96 -0.07 -18.40
CA ARG A 131 -19.53 1.06 -17.67
C ARG A 131 -19.52 0.82 -16.16
N ILE A 132 -18.95 1.77 -15.43
CA ILE A 132 -18.73 1.71 -13.98
C ILE A 132 -19.37 2.95 -13.35
N PRO A 133 -20.19 2.83 -12.28
CA PRO A 133 -20.75 4.00 -11.62
C PRO A 133 -19.68 4.74 -10.80
N ASP A 134 -19.68 6.07 -10.80
CA ASP A 134 -18.88 6.85 -9.83
C ASP A 134 -19.50 8.20 -9.44
N PRO A 135 -19.96 9.08 -10.36
CA PRO A 135 -20.60 10.34 -9.97
C PRO A 135 -22.00 10.10 -9.39
N LEU A 136 -22.29 10.67 -8.22
CA LEU A 136 -23.55 10.46 -7.49
C LEU A 136 -24.45 11.69 -7.59
N ILE A 137 -25.32 11.74 -8.61
CA ILE A 137 -26.20 12.89 -8.90
C ILE A 137 -27.34 12.95 -7.85
N PRO A 138 -27.42 13.98 -6.99
CA PRO A 138 -28.54 14.14 -6.05
C PRO A 138 -29.91 14.09 -6.74
N LEU A 139 -30.88 13.33 -6.22
CA LEU A 139 -32.20 13.23 -6.86
C LEU A 139 -32.95 14.58 -6.89
N ARG A 140 -32.70 15.43 -5.89
CA ARG A 140 -33.08 16.85 -5.86
C ARG A 140 -31.82 17.71 -5.70
N ASP A 141 -31.79 18.86 -6.33
CA ASP A 141 -30.72 19.86 -6.16
C ASP A 141 -30.68 20.33 -4.70
N PRO A 142 -29.55 20.19 -3.97
CA PRO A 142 -29.45 20.62 -2.58
C PRO A 142 -29.56 22.14 -2.38
N TYR A 143 -29.42 22.95 -3.44
CA TYR A 143 -29.44 24.41 -3.34
C TYR A 143 -30.82 25.05 -3.64
N SER A 144 -31.59 24.49 -4.59
CA SER A 144 -32.95 24.97 -4.93
C SER A 144 -34.09 24.03 -4.51
N GLY A 145 -33.80 22.76 -4.22
CA GLY A 145 -34.81 21.71 -3.98
C GLY A 145 -35.48 21.19 -5.25
N SER A 146 -35.07 21.65 -6.43
CA SER A 146 -35.63 21.25 -7.74
C SER A 146 -35.30 19.78 -8.08
N PRO A 147 -36.04 19.12 -8.99
CA PRO A 147 -35.61 17.88 -9.63
C PRO A 147 -34.19 18.02 -10.20
N ALA A 148 -33.32 17.03 -9.98
CA ALA A 148 -31.94 17.05 -10.50
C ALA A 148 -31.41 15.66 -10.91
N GLY A 149 -31.82 14.60 -10.21
CA GLY A 149 -31.50 13.21 -10.55
C GLY A 149 -32.74 12.33 -10.77
N ALA A 150 -33.91 12.74 -10.24
CA ALA A 150 -35.21 12.10 -10.46
C ALA A 150 -36.31 13.15 -10.75
N PRO A 151 -37.36 12.80 -11.52
CA PRO A 151 -37.64 11.47 -12.07
C PRO A 151 -36.74 11.09 -13.26
N PHE A 152 -36.41 9.80 -13.39
CA PHE A 152 -35.56 9.28 -14.47
C PHE A 152 -36.19 8.10 -15.23
N ALA A 153 -35.47 7.52 -16.19
CA ALA A 153 -35.87 6.32 -16.92
C ALA A 153 -34.76 5.27 -16.92
N VAL A 154 -35.15 3.99 -16.95
CA VAL A 154 -34.26 2.82 -17.01
C VAL A 154 -34.55 2.05 -18.29
N ALA A 155 -33.55 1.92 -19.15
CA ALA A 155 -33.71 1.26 -20.45
C ALA A 155 -33.90 -0.26 -20.32
N ALA A 156 -34.61 -0.86 -21.27
CA ALA A 156 -34.92 -2.29 -21.27
C ALA A 156 -33.66 -3.17 -21.17
N GLY A 157 -33.69 -4.16 -20.29
CA GLY A 157 -32.59 -5.07 -19.98
C GLY A 157 -31.57 -4.54 -18.97
N LEU A 158 -31.63 -3.26 -18.59
CA LEU A 158 -30.60 -2.60 -17.77
C LEU A 158 -31.06 -2.29 -16.34
N ASN A 159 -30.05 -2.04 -15.49
CA ASN A 159 -30.15 -1.51 -14.14
C ASN A 159 -29.87 0.00 -14.12
N GLN A 160 -30.44 0.68 -13.11
CA GLN A 160 -29.99 1.97 -12.60
C GLN A 160 -29.90 1.87 -11.07
N PRO A 161 -28.68 1.81 -10.49
CA PRO A 161 -28.50 1.94 -9.05
C PRO A 161 -28.75 3.37 -8.58
N VAL A 162 -29.23 3.49 -7.35
CA VAL A 162 -29.43 4.74 -6.61
C VAL A 162 -28.83 4.56 -5.22
N TRP A 163 -27.80 5.34 -4.93
CA TRP A 163 -27.17 5.43 -3.62
C TRP A 163 -28.12 6.07 -2.62
N MET A 164 -28.21 5.51 -1.41
CA MET A 164 -28.94 6.05 -0.27
C MET A 164 -27.95 6.34 0.86
N ASP A 165 -27.74 7.63 1.18
CA ASP A 165 -27.15 8.06 2.46
C ASP A 165 -28.26 8.09 3.51
N LEU A 166 -27.99 7.54 4.70
CA LEU A 166 -28.75 7.75 5.93
C LEU A 166 -27.83 8.43 6.95
N PHE A 167 -28.15 9.67 7.34
CA PHE A 167 -27.55 10.32 8.49
C PHE A 167 -28.25 9.87 9.78
N ILE A 168 -27.49 9.59 10.84
CA ILE A 168 -28.02 9.34 12.18
C ILE A 168 -27.76 10.60 13.03
N PRO A 169 -28.78 11.44 13.34
CA PRO A 169 -28.58 12.64 14.16
C PRO A 169 -27.89 12.38 15.51
N ALA A 170 -27.05 13.31 15.96
CA ALA A 170 -26.21 13.17 17.15
C ALA A 170 -26.99 12.95 18.47
N ASP A 171 -28.26 13.33 18.50
CA ASP A 171 -29.20 13.21 19.62
C ASP A 171 -30.13 11.99 19.54
N THR A 172 -30.08 11.20 18.45
CA THR A 172 -30.93 10.01 18.23
C THR A 172 -30.75 8.98 19.35
N PRO A 173 -31.79 8.59 20.12
CA PRO A 173 -31.68 7.53 21.11
C PRO A 173 -31.13 6.20 20.56
N ALA A 174 -30.47 5.40 21.40
CA ALA A 174 -29.95 4.11 20.96
C ALA A 174 -31.09 3.08 20.89
N GLY A 175 -31.12 2.28 19.83
CA GLY A 175 -32.23 1.37 19.53
C GLY A 175 -32.26 0.95 18.07
N THR A 176 -33.27 0.19 17.68
CA THR A 176 -33.51 -0.19 16.28
C THR A 176 -34.70 0.57 15.74
N TYR A 177 -34.46 1.39 14.72
CA TYR A 177 -35.49 2.15 14.00
C TYR A 177 -35.85 1.45 12.70
N SER A 178 -37.12 1.51 12.30
CA SER A 178 -37.62 0.85 11.09
C SER A 178 -38.60 1.73 10.31
N GLY A 179 -38.56 1.61 8.99
CA GLY A 179 -39.41 2.34 8.05
C GLY A 179 -39.24 1.79 6.63
N SER A 180 -39.53 2.60 5.62
CA SER A 180 -39.43 2.16 4.22
C SER A 180 -39.08 3.27 3.23
N VAL A 181 -38.51 2.85 2.10
CA VAL A 181 -38.36 3.67 0.89
C VAL A 181 -39.24 3.04 -0.18
N THR A 182 -40.20 3.80 -0.71
CA THR A 182 -41.05 3.36 -1.83
C THR A 182 -40.43 3.81 -3.14
N VAL A 183 -40.13 2.86 -4.02
CA VAL A 183 -39.77 3.12 -5.42
C VAL A 183 -41.05 3.19 -6.25
N THR A 184 -41.20 4.25 -7.02
CA THR A 184 -42.36 4.49 -7.89
C THR A 184 -41.91 4.65 -9.35
N ALA A 185 -42.76 4.26 -10.30
CA ALA A 185 -42.53 4.50 -11.73
C ALA A 185 -43.85 4.55 -12.52
N THR A 186 -43.83 5.16 -13.70
CA THR A 186 -45.03 5.40 -14.53
C THR A 186 -45.66 4.08 -14.98
N GLY A 187 -46.92 3.85 -14.59
CA GLY A 187 -47.66 2.64 -14.93
C GLY A 187 -47.15 1.36 -14.26
N GLN A 188 -46.26 1.46 -13.28
CA GLN A 188 -45.77 0.34 -12.47
C GLN A 188 -46.46 0.31 -11.10
N THR A 189 -46.44 -0.85 -10.45
CA THR A 189 -46.85 -0.93 -9.03
C THR A 189 -45.72 -0.39 -8.16
N PRO A 190 -45.98 0.50 -7.18
CA PRO A 190 -44.96 0.96 -6.24
C PRO A 190 -44.36 -0.21 -5.45
N VAL A 191 -43.03 -0.24 -5.32
CA VAL A 191 -42.31 -1.31 -4.61
C VAL A 191 -41.70 -0.76 -3.31
N PRO A 192 -42.12 -1.26 -2.13
CA PRO A 192 -41.51 -0.87 -0.87
C PRO A 192 -40.20 -1.63 -0.63
N VAL A 193 -39.16 -0.88 -0.30
CA VAL A 193 -37.90 -1.36 0.29
C VAL A 193 -37.97 -1.10 1.79
N THR A 194 -37.84 -2.14 2.61
CA THR A 194 -37.80 -2.00 4.07
C THR A 194 -36.44 -1.48 4.49
N VAL A 195 -36.39 -0.51 5.40
CA VAL A 195 -35.14 0.01 5.98
C VAL A 195 -35.19 -0.18 7.50
N ALA A 196 -34.17 -0.83 8.04
CA ALA A 196 -33.92 -0.92 9.48
C ALA A 196 -32.51 -0.41 9.80
N VAL A 197 -32.37 0.36 10.89
CA VAL A 197 -31.07 0.86 11.37
C VAL A 197 -30.94 0.63 12.88
N THR A 198 -29.80 0.11 13.31
CA THR A 198 -29.45 -0.01 14.75
C THR A 198 -28.48 1.08 15.16
N VAL A 199 -28.93 1.99 16.02
CA VAL A 199 -28.16 3.12 16.55
C VAL A 199 -27.44 2.70 17.82
N TRP A 200 -26.11 2.80 17.81
CA TRP A 200 -25.26 2.49 18.97
C TRP A 200 -25.27 3.61 20.02
N ASP A 201 -25.05 3.28 21.29
CA ASP A 201 -25.13 4.23 22.42
C ASP A 201 -23.84 5.06 22.62
N PHE A 202 -23.33 5.65 21.54
CA PHE A 202 -22.29 6.67 21.58
C PHE A 202 -22.40 7.63 20.38
N VAL A 203 -21.85 8.83 20.56
CA VAL A 203 -21.71 9.83 19.49
C VAL A 203 -20.30 9.68 18.90
N LEU A 204 -20.22 9.64 17.57
CA LEU A 204 -18.95 9.70 16.84
C LEU A 204 -18.44 11.15 16.85
N PRO A 205 -17.15 11.41 17.14
CA PRO A 205 -16.64 12.79 17.11
C PRO A 205 -16.86 13.46 15.74
N ASP A 206 -17.41 14.68 15.72
CA ASP A 206 -17.59 15.46 14.49
C ASP A 206 -16.26 15.98 13.95
N MET A 207 -15.39 16.45 14.85
CA MET A 207 -14.01 16.81 14.53
C MET A 207 -13.27 15.64 13.88
N ARG A 208 -12.49 15.95 12.84
CA ARG A 208 -11.61 15.02 12.16
C ARG A 208 -10.57 14.47 13.14
N ALA A 209 -10.62 13.15 13.35
CA ALA A 209 -9.65 12.37 14.11
C ALA A 209 -8.23 12.48 13.50
N VAL A 210 -8.18 12.36 12.17
CA VAL A 210 -6.98 12.38 11.34
C VAL A 210 -6.87 13.69 10.56
N SER A 211 -5.65 14.21 10.36
CA SER A 211 -5.43 15.37 9.49
C SER A 211 -5.57 14.98 8.02
N THR A 212 -6.45 15.65 7.28
CA THR A 212 -6.60 15.44 5.83
C THR A 212 -6.00 16.60 5.04
N TYR A 213 -5.28 16.30 3.96
CA TYR A 213 -4.73 17.27 3.01
C TYR A 213 -5.16 16.86 1.61
N PHE A 214 -6.27 17.39 1.11
CA PHE A 214 -6.83 17.02 -0.19
C PHE A 214 -6.90 18.29 -1.02
N GLN A 215 -5.91 18.56 -1.88
CA GLN A 215 -5.88 19.85 -2.58
C GLN A 215 -7.07 20.00 -3.54
N MET A 216 -7.50 21.23 -3.76
CA MET A 216 -8.53 21.58 -4.72
C MET A 216 -8.08 22.77 -5.54
N SER A 217 -8.22 22.71 -6.86
CA SER A 217 -7.95 23.84 -7.75
C SER A 217 -9.22 24.69 -7.88
N GLY A 218 -9.26 25.79 -7.13
CA GLY A 218 -10.33 26.79 -7.23
C GLY A 218 -10.43 27.46 -8.61
N ASP A 219 -9.31 27.55 -9.33
CA ASP A 219 -9.29 28.04 -10.71
C ASP A 219 -9.87 27.00 -11.69
N ALA A 220 -9.67 25.69 -11.48
CA ALA A 220 -10.35 24.66 -12.28
C ALA A 220 -11.87 24.73 -12.10
N VAL A 221 -12.37 24.98 -10.87
CA VAL A 221 -13.79 25.26 -10.62
C VAL A 221 -14.26 26.51 -11.40
N SER A 222 -13.49 27.60 -11.37
CA SER A 222 -13.86 28.85 -12.04
C SER A 222 -13.80 28.78 -13.56
N ASN A 223 -12.87 28.01 -14.13
CA ASN A 223 -12.74 27.78 -15.57
C ASN A 223 -13.91 26.94 -16.10
N PHE A 224 -14.24 25.86 -15.40
CA PHE A 224 -15.35 24.96 -15.77
C PHE A 224 -16.71 25.64 -15.67
N HIS A 225 -16.95 26.38 -14.57
CA HIS A 225 -18.15 27.21 -14.40
C HIS A 225 -17.97 28.56 -15.11
N SER A 226 -17.88 28.51 -16.44
CA SER A 226 -17.39 29.60 -17.29
C SER A 226 -18.17 30.92 -17.12
N GLY A 227 -17.48 32.04 -17.31
CA GLY A 227 -18.05 33.39 -17.10
C GLY A 227 -18.10 33.85 -15.64
N THR A 228 -17.60 33.06 -14.69
CA THR A 228 -17.44 33.42 -13.27
C THR A 228 -16.17 34.22 -12.97
N TYR A 229 -15.23 34.28 -13.90
CA TYR A 229 -13.87 34.78 -13.68
C TYR A 229 -13.62 36.20 -14.23
N GLN A 230 -12.96 37.03 -13.41
CA GLN A 230 -12.14 38.16 -13.83
C GLN A 230 -10.93 38.22 -12.87
N CYS A 231 -9.71 38.28 -13.39
CA CYS A 231 -8.51 38.54 -12.61
C CYS A 231 -7.56 39.46 -13.38
N SER A 232 -6.81 40.29 -12.65
CA SER A 232 -5.74 41.12 -13.21
C SER A 232 -4.57 41.35 -12.23
N GLY A 233 -4.11 40.30 -11.54
CA GLY A 233 -2.96 40.40 -10.63
C GLY A 233 -2.61 39.10 -9.89
N SER A 234 -1.59 39.14 -9.05
CA SER A 234 -1.09 38.03 -8.22
C SER A 234 -1.96 37.73 -6.99
N SER A 235 -3.27 37.91 -7.11
CA SER A 235 -4.25 37.94 -6.02
C SER A 235 -5.65 37.47 -6.47
N CYS A 236 -5.72 36.66 -7.55
CA CYS A 236 -6.96 36.36 -8.27
C CYS A 236 -8.14 35.92 -7.39
N TRP A 237 -7.89 35.17 -6.32
CA TRP A 237 -8.92 34.65 -5.41
C TRP A 237 -9.70 35.76 -4.67
N LEU A 238 -9.11 36.96 -4.52
CA LEU A 238 -9.79 38.15 -4.00
C LEU A 238 -10.60 38.88 -5.09
N ASP A 239 -10.12 38.88 -6.33
CA ASP A 239 -10.76 39.57 -7.48
C ASP A 239 -11.99 38.83 -8.05
N TRP A 240 -12.11 37.53 -7.78
CA TRP A 240 -13.25 36.69 -8.19
C TRP A 240 -14.63 37.30 -7.92
N ASN A 241 -15.59 37.07 -8.82
CA ASN A 241 -16.95 37.58 -8.64
C ASN A 241 -17.77 36.74 -7.63
N ALA A 242 -18.94 37.24 -7.24
CA ALA A 242 -19.77 36.59 -6.23
C ALA A 242 -20.30 35.20 -6.65
N ARG A 243 -20.44 34.89 -7.96
CA ARG A 243 -20.80 33.54 -8.44
C ARG A 243 -19.61 32.59 -8.25
N ALA A 244 -18.39 32.95 -8.65
CA ALA A 244 -17.18 32.16 -8.42
C ALA A 244 -17.03 31.76 -6.94
N ARG A 245 -17.09 32.75 -6.03
CA ARG A 245 -17.00 32.48 -4.59
C ARG A 245 -18.12 31.58 -4.06
N THR A 246 -19.35 31.76 -4.54
CA THR A 246 -20.49 30.91 -4.15
C THR A 246 -20.29 29.47 -4.62
N ILE A 247 -19.83 29.28 -5.86
CA ILE A 247 -19.60 27.95 -6.43
C ILE A 247 -18.45 27.26 -5.69
N VAL A 248 -17.28 27.88 -5.55
CA VAL A 248 -16.15 27.26 -4.82
C VAL A 248 -16.50 26.95 -3.36
N LYS A 249 -17.25 27.81 -2.66
CA LYS A 249 -17.76 27.47 -1.32
C LYS A 249 -18.64 26.22 -1.31
N ARG A 250 -19.43 25.95 -2.36
CA ARG A 250 -20.20 24.69 -2.47
C ARG A 250 -19.29 23.47 -2.56
N TYR A 251 -18.18 23.55 -3.32
CA TYR A 251 -17.20 22.46 -3.39
C TYR A 251 -16.48 22.25 -2.05
N GLU A 252 -16.04 23.34 -1.41
CA GLU A 252 -15.45 23.29 -0.07
C GLU A 252 -16.42 22.67 0.95
N GLU A 253 -17.69 23.11 1.00
CA GLU A 253 -18.73 22.57 1.90
C GLU A 253 -19.00 21.08 1.65
N LEU A 254 -19.07 20.66 0.37
CA LEU A 254 -19.28 19.26 0.05
C LEU A 254 -18.09 18.41 0.52
N ALA A 255 -16.85 18.84 0.30
CA ALA A 255 -15.67 18.14 0.82
C ALA A 255 -15.66 18.13 2.37
N HIS A 256 -16.03 19.25 3.00
CA HIS A 256 -16.08 19.38 4.45
C HIS A 256 -17.04 18.36 5.08
N ALA A 257 -18.26 18.27 4.56
CA ALA A 257 -19.28 17.30 4.98
C ALA A 257 -18.87 15.82 4.73
N HIS A 258 -17.78 15.58 3.99
CA HIS A 258 -17.16 14.27 3.81
C HIS A 258 -15.90 14.07 4.67
N ARG A 259 -15.70 14.92 5.70
CA ARG A 259 -14.57 14.94 6.65
C ARG A 259 -13.21 15.24 6.00
N VAL A 260 -13.22 15.84 4.82
CA VAL A 260 -12.02 16.26 4.06
C VAL A 260 -11.78 17.76 4.26
N ASP A 261 -10.51 18.19 4.33
CA ASP A 261 -10.10 19.60 4.39
C ASP A 261 -9.37 20.00 3.10
N THR A 262 -9.97 20.89 2.30
CA THR A 262 -9.49 21.33 0.97
C THR A 262 -8.56 22.54 0.98
N GLY A 263 -8.12 23.00 2.15
CA GLY A 263 -7.54 24.34 2.31
C GLY A 263 -8.63 25.42 2.40
N ALA A 264 -8.22 26.69 2.42
CA ALA A 264 -9.11 27.84 2.63
C ALA A 264 -8.93 28.89 1.52
N HIS A 265 -9.80 28.87 0.51
CA HIS A 265 -9.59 29.62 -0.74
C HIS A 265 -9.74 31.14 -0.63
N PHE A 266 -10.37 31.65 0.43
CA PHE A 266 -10.72 33.08 0.55
C PHE A 266 -9.89 33.83 1.60
N VAL A 267 -8.67 33.35 1.87
CA VAL A 267 -7.73 33.97 2.82
C VAL A 267 -6.67 34.80 2.07
N PRO A 268 -6.46 36.09 2.42
CA PRO A 268 -5.40 36.90 1.83
C PRO A 268 -4.03 36.55 2.46
N ASP A 269 -2.96 36.53 1.67
CA ASP A 269 -1.59 36.47 2.23
C ASP A 269 -1.27 37.81 2.94
N PRO A 270 -0.94 37.82 4.24
CA PRO A 270 -0.50 39.02 4.95
C PRO A 270 0.98 39.37 4.70
N GLY A 271 1.71 38.53 3.95
CA GLY A 271 3.13 38.64 3.68
C GLY A 271 3.54 39.89 2.89
N ASN A 272 4.76 40.35 3.12
CA ASN A 272 5.37 41.50 2.44
C ASN A 272 6.70 41.08 1.80
N GLY A 273 6.67 39.95 1.08
CA GLY A 273 7.87 39.23 0.68
C GLY A 273 8.73 38.86 1.90
N CYS A 274 10.02 39.16 1.83
CA CYS A 274 11.03 38.80 2.84
C CYS A 274 10.98 39.63 4.15
N ALA A 275 9.79 40.06 4.57
CA ALA A 275 9.55 40.79 5.81
C ALA A 275 8.33 40.22 6.53
N PRO A 276 8.39 39.99 7.86
CA PRO A 276 7.24 39.71 8.70
C PRO A 276 6.11 40.73 8.50
N SER A 277 4.86 40.26 8.53
CA SER A 277 3.72 41.18 8.49
C SER A 277 3.58 41.97 9.79
N SER A 278 3.28 43.26 9.64
CA SER A 278 2.91 44.15 10.74
C SER A 278 1.40 44.21 10.98
N ASP A 279 0.59 43.68 10.06
CA ASP A 279 -0.87 43.69 10.16
C ASP A 279 -1.46 42.34 9.69
N TRP A 280 -1.93 41.56 10.66
CA TRP A 280 -2.54 40.26 10.44
C TRP A 280 -4.07 40.33 10.34
N SER A 281 -4.68 41.52 10.44
CA SER A 281 -6.12 41.67 10.65
C SER A 281 -6.98 41.10 9.51
N ALA A 282 -6.54 41.28 8.25
CA ALA A 282 -7.23 40.73 7.08
C ALA A 282 -7.12 39.19 6.99
N TYR A 283 -5.95 38.64 7.33
CA TYR A 283 -5.73 37.19 7.42
C TYR A 283 -6.57 36.56 8.54
N ASP A 284 -6.51 37.15 9.74
CA ASP A 284 -7.27 36.68 10.91
C ASP A 284 -8.78 36.72 10.68
N ALA A 285 -9.30 37.80 10.09
CA ALA A 285 -10.73 37.94 9.81
C ALA A 285 -11.23 36.93 8.74
N ALA A 286 -10.38 36.56 7.79
CA ALA A 286 -10.72 35.60 6.73
C ALA A 286 -10.54 34.13 7.17
N LEU A 287 -9.49 33.83 7.92
CA LEU A 287 -9.17 32.45 8.34
C LEU A 287 -9.94 32.03 9.60
N GLN A 288 -10.23 32.93 10.54
CA GLN A 288 -10.90 32.53 11.79
C GLN A 288 -12.22 31.75 11.55
N PRO A 289 -13.12 32.13 10.62
CA PRO A 289 -14.34 31.36 10.34
C PRO A 289 -14.12 29.90 9.95
N TYR A 290 -13.00 29.58 9.28
CA TYR A 290 -12.64 28.19 8.95
C TYR A 290 -12.21 27.41 10.21
N LEU A 291 -11.59 28.08 11.19
CA LEU A 291 -10.95 27.48 12.38
C LEU A 291 -11.80 27.54 13.66
N ASP A 292 -12.86 28.35 13.68
CA ASP A 292 -13.90 28.35 14.72
C ASP A 292 -15.21 27.66 14.28
N GLY A 293 -15.32 27.28 13.01
CA GLY A 293 -16.43 26.53 12.42
C GLY A 293 -17.48 27.39 11.73
N THR A 294 -17.49 28.71 11.93
CA THR A 294 -18.56 29.59 11.45
C THR A 294 -18.61 29.80 9.92
N TYR A 295 -17.60 29.35 9.18
CA TYR A 295 -17.66 29.27 7.71
C TYR A 295 -18.55 28.13 7.21
N TRP A 296 -18.66 27.03 7.96
CA TRP A 296 -19.22 25.75 7.53
C TRP A 296 -20.68 25.59 7.95
N SER A 297 -21.51 24.96 7.11
CA SER A 297 -22.95 24.82 7.37
C SER A 297 -23.28 23.84 8.51
N ASP A 298 -22.36 22.93 8.84
CA ASP A 298 -22.41 22.02 10.00
C ASP A 298 -21.79 22.62 11.28
N GLY A 299 -21.08 23.74 11.17
CA GLY A 299 -20.36 24.38 12.28
C GLY A 299 -19.08 23.67 12.72
N VAL A 300 -18.57 22.69 11.96
CA VAL A 300 -17.38 21.91 12.32
C VAL A 300 -16.10 22.65 11.89
N PRO A 301 -15.13 22.91 12.79
CA PRO A 301 -13.87 23.52 12.40
C PRO A 301 -13.03 22.65 11.44
N SER A 302 -12.30 23.32 10.54
CA SER A 302 -11.21 22.66 9.81
C SER A 302 -10.10 22.19 10.78
N SER A 303 -9.53 21.04 10.47
CA SER A 303 -8.43 20.42 11.24
C SER A 303 -7.06 21.00 10.86
N ARG A 304 -6.95 21.57 9.66
CA ARG A 304 -5.70 22.03 9.05
C ARG A 304 -5.75 23.54 8.71
N LEU A 305 -4.59 24.18 8.73
CA LEU A 305 -4.32 25.44 8.04
C LEU A 305 -2.95 25.37 7.33
N GLU A 306 -2.74 26.25 6.37
CA GLU A 306 -1.50 26.33 5.58
C GLU A 306 -0.98 27.77 5.61
N PRO A 307 0.23 28.03 6.15
CA PRO A 307 0.91 29.30 6.00
C PRO A 307 1.36 29.49 4.53
N PRO A 308 1.28 30.70 3.95
CA PRO A 308 1.67 31.00 2.57
C PRO A 308 3.19 31.11 2.37
N PHE A 309 3.97 30.24 3.01
CA PHE A 309 5.41 30.07 2.77
C PHE A 309 5.85 28.64 3.13
N SER A 310 6.87 28.14 2.44
CA SER A 310 7.31 26.75 2.52
C SER A 310 8.84 26.61 2.49
N PRO A 311 9.44 25.52 3.03
CA PRO A 311 10.87 25.25 2.97
C PRO A 311 11.27 24.32 1.80
N GLY A 312 11.51 24.87 0.63
CA GLY A 312 11.97 24.09 -0.53
C GLY A 312 12.70 24.95 -1.56
N VAL A 313 12.26 24.87 -2.81
CA VAL A 313 12.62 25.79 -3.90
C VAL A 313 11.38 26.25 -4.68
N THR A 314 10.19 25.98 -4.13
CA THR A 314 8.87 26.00 -4.78
C THR A 314 8.15 27.33 -4.60
N TRP A 315 8.32 27.99 -3.46
CA TRP A 315 7.56 29.21 -3.12
C TRP A 315 8.34 30.50 -3.39
N GLY A 316 9.59 30.41 -3.85
CA GLY A 316 10.42 31.55 -4.27
C GLY A 316 10.96 32.42 -3.12
N TYR A 317 10.30 32.44 -1.95
CA TYR A 317 10.79 33.06 -0.72
C TYR A 317 12.20 32.59 -0.37
N GLU A 318 12.51 31.31 -0.58
CA GLU A 318 13.81 30.69 -0.27
C GLU A 318 14.93 31.15 -1.23
N ALA A 319 14.56 31.63 -2.42
CA ALA A 319 15.47 32.22 -3.40
C ALA A 319 15.57 33.75 -3.30
N ALA A 320 14.52 34.40 -2.79
CA ALA A 320 14.42 35.86 -2.65
C ALA A 320 14.96 36.38 -1.30
N CYS A 321 14.91 35.57 -0.25
CA CYS A 321 15.19 36.01 1.13
C CYS A 321 16.56 35.54 1.64
N THR A 322 17.23 36.39 2.42
CA THR A 322 18.37 35.94 3.25
C THR A 322 17.89 34.99 4.36
N GLN A 323 18.78 34.11 4.86
CA GLN A 323 18.52 33.26 6.03
C GLN A 323 17.88 34.06 7.18
N SER A 324 18.47 35.22 7.53
CA SER A 324 17.95 36.08 8.60
C SER A 324 16.52 36.58 8.38
N GLN A 325 16.14 36.90 7.14
CA GLN A 325 14.77 37.32 6.80
C GLN A 325 13.81 36.14 6.86
N TYR A 326 14.20 35.00 6.32
CA TYR A 326 13.38 33.79 6.29
C TYR A 326 13.14 33.23 7.70
N THR A 327 14.19 33.21 8.54
CA THR A 327 14.09 32.88 9.97
C THR A 327 13.18 33.85 10.73
N ALA A 328 13.28 35.16 10.47
CA ALA A 328 12.40 36.15 11.10
C ALA A 328 10.94 36.01 10.65
N LEU A 329 10.70 35.67 9.38
CA LEU A 329 9.36 35.38 8.84
C LEU A 329 8.75 34.14 9.51
N ALA A 330 9.51 33.06 9.63
CA ALA A 330 9.08 31.83 10.29
C ALA A 330 8.81 32.04 11.81
N ALA A 331 9.65 32.82 12.49
CA ALA A 331 9.45 33.21 13.88
C ALA A 331 8.16 34.03 14.07
N ALA A 332 7.89 34.99 13.18
CA ALA A 332 6.70 35.83 13.23
C ALA A 332 5.42 35.04 12.97
N TRP A 333 5.42 34.15 11.97
CA TRP A 333 4.30 33.25 11.70
C TRP A 333 4.02 32.30 12.88
N ALA A 334 5.07 31.71 13.49
CA ALA A 334 4.90 30.88 14.67
C ALA A 334 4.34 31.67 15.86
N ALA A 335 4.92 32.84 16.18
CA ALA A 335 4.45 33.71 17.26
C ALA A 335 2.99 34.13 17.08
N HIS A 336 2.60 34.53 15.86
CA HIS A 336 1.23 34.89 15.53
C HIS A 336 0.27 33.71 15.72
N LEU A 337 0.51 32.60 15.01
CA LEU A 337 -0.33 31.41 15.07
C LEU A 337 -0.39 30.78 16.48
N LYS A 338 0.68 30.88 17.29
CA LYS A 338 0.67 30.46 18.70
C LYS A 338 -0.17 31.41 19.56
N SER A 339 -0.10 32.72 19.36
CA SER A 339 -0.94 33.70 20.07
C SER A 339 -2.44 33.50 19.82
N ARG A 340 -2.80 33.02 18.61
CA ARG A 340 -4.16 32.70 18.20
C ARG A 340 -4.64 31.29 18.62
N GLY A 341 -3.74 30.42 19.08
CA GLY A 341 -4.04 29.01 19.35
C GLY A 341 -4.28 28.18 18.08
N TRP A 342 -3.68 28.57 16.96
CA TRP A 342 -3.87 27.98 15.64
C TRP A 342 -2.69 27.10 15.18
N PHE A 343 -1.49 27.30 15.74
CA PHE A 343 -0.24 26.67 15.29
C PHE A 343 -0.23 25.12 15.27
N ASP A 344 -1.05 24.46 16.09
CA ASP A 344 -1.17 22.99 16.10
C ASP A 344 -1.93 22.43 14.88
N ARG A 345 -2.64 23.28 14.13
CA ARG A 345 -3.27 22.93 12.85
C ARG A 345 -2.37 23.20 11.63
N ALA A 346 -1.24 23.87 11.81
CA ALA A 346 -0.39 24.24 10.69
C ALA A 346 0.26 22.99 10.09
N VAL A 347 0.18 22.87 8.76
CA VAL A 347 0.95 21.89 7.97
C VAL A 347 1.55 22.64 6.79
N VAL A 348 2.82 22.39 6.51
CA VAL A 348 3.61 23.10 5.50
C VAL A 348 4.19 22.10 4.52
N PHE A 349 3.76 22.15 3.26
CA PHE A 349 4.17 21.25 2.18
C PHE A 349 5.47 21.73 1.53
N ALA A 350 6.59 21.05 1.80
CA ALA A 350 7.94 21.45 1.40
C ALA A 350 8.19 21.35 -0.11
N LEU A 351 8.14 20.13 -0.65
CA LEU A 351 8.31 19.83 -2.07
C LEU A 351 7.60 18.51 -2.40
N ASP A 352 7.11 18.38 -3.63
CA ASP A 352 6.45 17.17 -4.11
C ASP A 352 7.46 16.18 -4.69
N GLU A 353 7.29 14.89 -4.36
CA GLU A 353 8.16 13.74 -4.67
C GLU A 353 9.66 14.10 -4.81
N PRO A 354 10.28 14.70 -3.77
CA PRO A 354 11.55 15.39 -3.92
C PRO A 354 12.72 14.46 -4.25
N ASP A 355 13.52 14.89 -5.22
CA ASP A 355 14.72 14.18 -5.67
C ASP A 355 15.91 14.35 -4.69
N PRO A 356 16.93 13.47 -4.75
CA PRO A 356 18.10 13.56 -3.87
C PRO A 356 18.92 14.85 -3.94
N SER A 357 18.88 15.60 -5.04
CA SER A 357 19.54 16.92 -5.13
C SER A 357 18.77 18.04 -4.42
N SER A 358 17.47 17.85 -4.16
CA SER A 358 16.61 18.80 -3.45
C SER A 358 16.69 18.68 -1.92
N TYR A 359 17.00 17.50 -1.36
CA TYR A 359 17.07 17.29 0.09
C TYR A 359 17.97 18.30 0.85
N PRO A 360 19.16 18.71 0.35
CA PRO A 360 19.99 19.72 1.03
C PRO A 360 19.37 21.13 1.04
N ALA A 361 18.46 21.45 0.12
CA ALA A 361 17.72 22.71 0.12
C ALA A 361 16.56 22.65 1.13
N ILE A 362 15.71 21.61 1.05
CA ILE A 362 14.62 21.34 2.00
C ILE A 362 15.16 21.35 3.44
N ALA A 363 16.22 20.59 3.70
CA ALA A 363 16.82 20.48 5.02
C ALA A 363 17.43 21.80 5.53
N ARG A 364 17.96 22.64 4.64
CA ARG A 364 18.49 23.97 5.00
C ARG A 364 17.36 24.93 5.36
N HIS A 365 16.34 25.06 4.52
CA HIS A 365 15.26 26.03 4.73
C HIS A 365 14.34 25.60 5.88
N SER A 366 14.12 24.30 6.07
CA SER A 366 13.42 23.76 7.25
C SER A 366 14.16 24.08 8.55
N ARG A 367 15.51 24.04 8.54
CA ARG A 367 16.30 24.48 9.69
C ARG A 367 16.18 25.99 9.91
N TRP A 368 16.11 26.81 8.86
CA TRP A 368 15.82 28.24 9.02
C TRP A 368 14.43 28.52 9.61
N MET A 369 13.44 27.65 9.37
CA MET A 369 12.16 27.70 10.09
C MET A 369 12.34 27.34 11.57
N GLN A 370 13.04 26.24 11.87
CA GLN A 370 13.30 25.80 13.25
C GLN A 370 14.16 26.80 14.06
N ASP A 371 15.09 27.50 13.42
CA ASP A 371 15.88 28.60 13.99
C ASP A 371 14.96 29.76 14.45
N GLY A 372 13.79 29.93 13.81
CA GLY A 372 12.78 30.92 14.14
C GLY A 372 11.79 30.43 15.19
N ASP A 373 11.35 29.17 15.10
CA ASP A 373 10.64 28.46 16.15
C ASP A 373 10.79 26.92 15.99
N PRO A 374 11.35 26.19 16.97
CA PRO A 374 11.69 24.78 16.81
C PRO A 374 10.46 23.87 16.64
N ASP A 375 9.27 24.30 17.08
CA ASP A 375 8.05 23.49 16.93
C ASP A 375 7.62 23.34 15.45
N TRP A 376 8.15 24.17 14.53
CA TRP A 376 7.92 24.02 13.08
C TRP A 376 8.25 22.62 12.56
N LYS A 377 9.25 21.93 13.13
CA LYS A 377 9.66 20.60 12.67
C LYS A 377 8.46 19.66 12.51
N ALA A 378 7.60 19.57 13.53
CA ALA A 378 6.46 18.64 13.55
C ALA A 378 5.25 19.09 12.69
N ARG A 379 5.41 20.15 11.89
CA ARG A 379 4.44 20.70 10.92
C ARG A 379 4.96 20.69 9.47
N ILE A 380 6.26 20.51 9.25
CA ILE A 380 6.86 20.42 7.91
C ILE A 380 6.71 19.00 7.36
N MET A 381 6.23 18.90 6.12
CA MET A 381 5.92 17.67 5.39
C MET A 381 6.52 17.67 3.99
N ASP A 382 7.00 16.51 3.52
CA ASP A 382 7.24 16.22 2.10
C ASP A 382 6.58 14.89 1.68
N THR A 383 6.38 14.69 0.38
CA THR A 383 5.89 13.44 -0.21
C THR A 383 7.04 12.53 -0.64
N THR A 384 7.98 12.28 0.29
CA THR A 384 9.06 11.30 0.08
C THR A 384 8.96 10.15 1.07
N ALA A 385 9.40 8.97 0.63
CA ALA A 385 9.61 7.85 1.55
C ALA A 385 11.01 7.99 2.20
N PRO A 386 11.13 7.77 3.52
CA PRO A 386 12.45 7.73 4.15
C PRO A 386 13.31 6.60 3.56
N THR A 387 14.56 6.89 3.24
CA THR A 387 15.56 5.94 2.71
C THR A 387 16.84 5.99 3.55
N THR A 388 17.73 5.00 3.43
CA THR A 388 19.06 5.07 4.08
C THR A 388 19.82 6.36 3.78
N ASP A 389 19.58 6.92 2.59
CA ASP A 389 20.37 8.00 2.02
C ASP A 389 19.77 9.37 2.39
N ASN A 390 18.45 9.45 2.60
CA ASN A 390 17.75 10.71 2.90
C ASN A 390 17.50 10.96 4.41
N VAL A 391 17.31 9.92 5.25
CA VAL A 391 16.90 10.09 6.65
C VAL A 391 17.91 10.91 7.48
N ALA A 392 19.21 10.74 7.25
CA ALA A 392 20.24 11.51 7.96
C ALA A 392 20.18 13.01 7.65
N THR A 393 19.65 13.38 6.48
CA THR A 393 19.47 14.78 6.03
C THR A 393 18.11 15.34 6.46
N LEU A 394 17.05 14.54 6.33
CA LEU A 394 15.65 14.94 6.47
C LEU A 394 15.08 14.76 7.89
N ASN A 395 15.38 13.69 8.62
CA ASN A 395 14.88 13.47 9.99
C ASN A 395 15.18 14.62 10.98
N PRO A 396 16.29 15.39 10.87
CA PRO A 396 16.49 16.58 11.68
C PRO A 396 15.64 17.78 11.22
N ALA A 397 15.24 17.83 9.96
CA ALA A 397 14.64 18.98 9.28
C ALA A 397 13.11 18.98 9.30
N LEU A 398 12.48 17.84 8.99
CA LEU A 398 11.04 17.68 8.90
C LEU A 398 10.51 16.71 9.96
N GLY A 399 9.18 16.64 10.10
CA GLY A 399 8.51 15.82 11.12
C GLY A 399 7.30 15.05 10.61
N ILE A 400 7.01 15.11 9.30
CA ILE A 400 5.97 14.35 8.62
C ILE A 400 6.55 13.85 7.30
N PHE A 401 6.64 12.54 7.11
CA PHE A 401 6.79 11.97 5.77
C PHE A 401 5.42 11.53 5.27
N ALA A 402 4.97 12.04 4.13
CA ALA A 402 3.83 11.50 3.40
C ALA A 402 4.31 10.42 2.44
N VAL A 403 4.09 9.16 2.79
CA VAL A 403 4.63 8.00 2.06
C VAL A 403 3.57 7.45 1.10
N CYS A 404 3.98 7.12 -0.14
CA CYS A 404 3.05 6.47 -1.07
C CYS A 404 2.69 5.07 -0.53
N LEU A 405 1.44 4.63 -0.66
CA LEU A 405 1.00 3.37 -0.06
C LEU A 405 1.81 2.14 -0.54
N LYS A 406 2.16 2.09 -1.83
CA LYS A 406 3.08 1.10 -2.45
C LYS A 406 4.51 1.19 -1.89
N CYS A 407 4.93 2.34 -1.40
CA CYS A 407 6.28 2.64 -0.94
C CYS A 407 6.54 2.25 0.53
N TYR A 408 5.49 1.95 1.31
CA TYR A 408 5.58 1.77 2.77
C TYR A 408 5.89 0.33 3.22
N ASP A 409 5.79 -0.65 2.33
CA ASP A 409 6.25 -2.02 2.59
C ASP A 409 7.26 -2.44 1.51
N LYS A 410 7.92 -3.59 1.68
CA LYS A 410 8.92 -4.10 0.72
C LYS A 410 8.26 -4.73 -0.51
N TRP A 411 7.42 -3.92 -1.17
CA TRP A 411 6.48 -4.30 -2.22
C TRP A 411 6.83 -3.71 -3.61
N TYR A 412 8.02 -3.14 -3.75
CA TYR A 412 8.57 -2.64 -5.00
C TYR A 412 10.03 -3.05 -5.12
N ASP A 413 10.29 -4.17 -5.80
CA ASP A 413 11.64 -4.60 -6.16
C ASP A 413 12.13 -3.86 -7.42
N GLU A 414 12.40 -2.56 -7.26
CA GLU A 414 13.20 -1.78 -8.21
C GLU A 414 14.24 -0.95 -7.44
N THR A 415 15.23 -1.63 -6.87
CA THR A 415 16.55 -1.10 -6.42
C THR A 415 16.63 -0.14 -5.22
N TRP A 416 15.61 0.66 -4.90
CA TRP A 416 15.70 1.74 -3.91
C TRP A 416 15.56 1.28 -2.44
N GLU A 417 16.37 1.84 -1.54
CA GLU A 417 16.53 1.39 -0.14
C GLU A 417 15.55 2.12 0.82
N VAL A 418 14.25 1.86 0.64
CA VAL A 418 13.15 2.51 1.38
C VAL A 418 12.93 1.87 2.77
N TYR A 419 12.70 2.71 3.78
CA TYR A 419 12.25 2.32 5.13
C TYR A 419 10.79 1.88 5.07
N GLY A 420 10.53 0.60 5.29
CA GLY A 420 9.17 0.07 5.32
C GLY A 420 8.60 -0.04 6.74
N ARG A 421 7.48 -0.75 6.83
CA ARG A 421 6.79 -1.19 8.06
C ARG A 421 7.72 -1.64 9.19
N ALA A 422 8.80 -2.36 8.89
CA ALA A 422 9.70 -2.94 9.89
C ALA A 422 10.63 -1.88 10.51
N GLU A 423 11.08 -0.93 9.71
CA GLU A 423 11.98 0.15 10.11
C GLU A 423 11.22 1.35 10.72
N TRP A 424 9.92 1.50 10.39
CA TRP A 424 9.09 2.63 10.81
C TRP A 424 8.96 2.89 12.33
N PRO A 425 8.89 1.88 13.22
CA PRO A 425 8.89 2.12 14.67
C PRO A 425 10.10 2.93 15.18
N GLY A 426 11.23 2.87 14.47
CA GLY A 426 12.40 3.71 14.74
C GLY A 426 12.19 5.19 14.35
N GLN A 427 11.32 5.48 13.39
CA GLN A 427 10.94 6.83 12.99
C GLN A 427 9.94 7.45 13.98
N PHE A 428 8.93 6.68 14.42
CA PHE A 428 8.02 7.11 15.50
C PHE A 428 8.79 7.48 16.78
N ALA A 429 9.84 6.72 17.12
CA ALA A 429 10.70 7.01 18.28
C ALA A 429 11.48 8.33 18.17
N GLN A 430 11.66 8.88 16.96
CA GLN A 430 12.28 10.19 16.67
C GLN A 430 11.24 11.33 16.58
N ALA A 431 9.99 11.08 16.96
CA ALA A 431 8.83 11.96 16.79
C ALA A 431 8.53 12.34 15.32
N ILE A 432 8.92 11.48 14.38
CA ILE A 432 8.52 11.58 12.97
C ILE A 432 7.12 10.95 12.81
N LYS A 433 6.22 11.70 12.16
CA LYS A 433 4.86 11.25 11.84
C LYS A 433 4.84 10.50 10.50
N LEU A 434 4.08 9.41 10.47
CA LEU A 434 3.64 8.77 9.23
C LEU A 434 2.38 9.47 8.73
N TRP A 435 2.42 9.96 7.50
CA TRP A 435 1.25 10.26 6.69
C TRP A 435 1.29 9.34 5.46
N PHE A 436 0.13 9.09 4.85
CA PHE A 436 0.04 8.36 3.59
C PHE A 436 -0.50 9.24 2.48
N TYR A 437 -0.14 8.92 1.23
CA TYR A 437 -0.85 9.42 0.06
C TYR A 437 -1.17 8.32 -0.94
N GLU A 438 -2.07 8.67 -1.86
CA GLU A 438 -2.49 7.87 -3.00
C GLU A 438 -2.20 8.64 -4.30
N SER A 439 -1.82 7.90 -5.34
CA SER A 439 -1.44 8.43 -6.66
C SER A 439 -1.59 7.37 -7.75
N ASN A 440 -1.28 7.74 -8.99
CA ASN A 440 -1.13 6.85 -10.15
C ASN A 440 -0.33 5.56 -9.89
N ALA A 441 0.73 5.61 -9.10
CA ALA A 441 1.59 4.46 -8.80
C ALA A 441 0.88 3.32 -8.02
N GLN A 442 -0.32 3.55 -7.49
CA GLN A 442 -1.06 2.61 -6.66
C GLN A 442 -2.03 1.73 -7.50
N GLY A 443 -1.62 0.50 -7.80
CA GLY A 443 -2.43 -0.51 -8.50
C GLY A 443 -2.74 -1.76 -7.66
N ALA A 444 -3.36 -2.75 -8.31
CA ALA A 444 -3.54 -4.08 -7.72
C ALA A 444 -2.17 -4.67 -7.32
N PRO A 445 -2.06 -5.40 -6.20
CA PRO A 445 -3.16 -5.97 -5.42
C PRO A 445 -3.74 -5.05 -4.32
N TYR A 446 -3.31 -3.80 -4.22
CA TYR A 446 -3.68 -2.87 -3.15
C TYR A 446 -5.01 -2.17 -3.39
N PRO A 447 -5.69 -1.68 -2.32
CA PRO A 447 -6.75 -0.68 -2.44
C PRO A 447 -6.29 0.54 -3.23
N THR A 448 -7.25 1.15 -3.92
CA THR A 448 -7.04 2.24 -4.86
C THR A 448 -8.23 3.20 -4.83
N TYR A 449 -8.02 4.46 -5.24
CA TYR A 449 -9.08 5.40 -5.59
C TYR A 449 -9.33 5.43 -7.11
N ALA A 450 -8.90 4.42 -7.87
CA ALA A 450 -9.21 4.30 -9.29
C ALA A 450 -10.73 4.28 -9.56
N THR A 451 -11.18 4.92 -10.65
CA THR A 451 -12.60 4.88 -11.05
C THR A 451 -13.02 3.54 -11.64
N ASN A 452 -12.11 2.84 -12.33
CA ASN A 452 -12.36 1.59 -13.06
C ASN A 452 -12.52 0.32 -12.18
N THR A 453 -12.69 0.48 -10.86
CA THR A 453 -12.96 -0.63 -9.93
C THR A 453 -14.45 -0.85 -9.70
N LEU A 454 -14.88 -2.12 -9.61
CA LEU A 454 -16.19 -2.49 -9.08
C LEU A 454 -16.22 -2.70 -7.56
N LEU A 455 -15.06 -2.74 -6.90
CA LEU A 455 -14.97 -2.99 -5.46
C LEU A 455 -15.10 -1.67 -4.70
N GLY A 456 -16.35 -1.24 -4.51
CA GLY A 456 -16.70 0.05 -3.93
C GLY A 456 -16.07 0.37 -2.57
N MET A 457 -15.63 -0.63 -1.79
CA MET A 457 -15.02 -0.41 -0.47
C MET A 457 -13.51 -0.09 -0.46
N GLU A 458 -12.79 -0.13 -1.58
CA GLU A 458 -11.34 0.17 -1.58
C GLU A 458 -10.96 1.49 -0.89
N PRO A 459 -11.68 2.61 -1.12
CA PRO A 459 -11.36 3.87 -0.47
C PRO A 459 -11.60 3.84 1.05
N ARG A 460 -12.58 3.05 1.50
CA ARG A 460 -12.89 2.85 2.93
C ARG A 460 -11.79 2.03 3.61
N MET A 461 -11.35 0.95 2.97
CA MET A 461 -10.34 0.04 3.48
C MET A 461 -8.95 0.68 3.54
N MET A 462 -8.66 1.62 2.64
CA MET A 462 -7.43 2.42 2.67
C MET A 462 -7.28 3.21 3.99
N HIS A 463 -8.35 3.82 4.49
CA HIS A 463 -8.34 4.49 5.80
C HIS A 463 -8.22 3.52 6.98
N TRP A 464 -8.73 2.30 6.87
CA TRP A 464 -8.55 1.26 7.91
C TRP A 464 -7.08 0.83 8.01
N GLY A 465 -6.43 0.59 6.86
CA GLY A 465 -5.02 0.22 6.82
C GLY A 465 -4.11 1.33 7.34
N THR A 466 -4.32 2.56 6.90
CA THR A 466 -3.49 3.70 7.34
C THR A 466 -3.64 4.01 8.83
N TRP A 467 -4.82 3.81 9.43
CA TRP A 467 -4.96 3.83 10.90
C TRP A 467 -4.23 2.66 11.59
N TYR A 468 -4.30 1.45 11.02
CA TYR A 468 -3.66 0.26 11.57
C TYR A 468 -2.13 0.41 11.68
N GLU A 469 -1.49 1.02 10.66
CA GLU A 469 -0.05 1.38 10.69
C GLU A 469 0.31 2.47 11.71
N GLY A 470 -0.67 3.17 12.28
CA GLY A 470 -0.44 4.31 13.17
C GLY A 470 -0.08 5.60 12.44
N ALA A 471 -0.58 5.80 11.22
CA ALA A 471 -0.49 7.10 10.56
C ALA A 471 -1.28 8.18 11.32
N SER A 472 -0.98 9.44 11.04
CA SER A 472 -1.60 10.63 11.66
C SER A 472 -2.20 11.61 10.65
N GLY A 473 -2.11 11.30 9.36
CA GLY A 473 -2.72 12.08 8.30
C GLY A 473 -2.79 11.33 6.98
N PHE A 474 -3.63 11.83 6.08
CA PHE A 474 -3.81 11.32 4.73
C PHE A 474 -3.82 12.47 3.72
N LEU A 475 -3.03 12.33 2.65
CA LEU A 475 -2.90 13.28 1.56
C LEU A 475 -3.51 12.74 0.26
N MET A 476 -4.14 13.64 -0.49
CA MET A 476 -4.53 13.46 -1.88
C MET A 476 -4.10 14.71 -2.65
N TRP A 477 -3.38 14.51 -3.76
CA TRP A 477 -2.76 15.60 -4.51
C TRP A 477 -3.78 16.48 -5.26
N SER A 478 -4.96 15.97 -5.60
CA SER A 478 -6.09 16.77 -6.10
C SER A 478 -7.43 16.07 -5.91
N VAL A 479 -8.53 16.84 -5.77
CA VAL A 479 -9.91 16.34 -5.83
C VAL A 479 -10.65 16.74 -7.10
N ASN A 480 -10.05 17.60 -7.94
CA ASN A 480 -10.67 18.15 -9.15
C ASN A 480 -9.66 18.46 -10.28
N ALA A 481 -8.75 17.54 -10.55
CA ALA A 481 -7.86 17.54 -11.72
C ALA A 481 -8.64 17.28 -13.04
N TRP A 482 -9.44 18.27 -13.44
CA TRP A 482 -10.25 18.25 -14.67
C TRP A 482 -9.48 18.81 -15.87
N ASP A 483 -8.26 18.32 -16.07
CA ASP A 483 -7.32 18.80 -17.09
C ASP A 483 -7.64 18.24 -18.51
N ASN A 484 -8.82 17.62 -18.66
CA ASN A 484 -9.40 17.11 -19.89
C ASN A 484 -10.69 17.87 -20.24
N ASP A 485 -11.05 17.89 -21.53
CA ASP A 485 -12.33 18.46 -22.00
C ASP A 485 -13.56 17.78 -21.37
N ASP A 486 -13.48 16.49 -21.00
CA ASP A 486 -14.54 15.73 -20.32
C ASP A 486 -14.12 15.37 -18.88
N ALA A 487 -14.75 16.03 -17.91
CA ALA A 487 -14.58 15.79 -16.47
C ALA A 487 -15.39 14.60 -15.92
N TRP A 488 -16.31 14.03 -16.71
CA TRP A 488 -17.15 12.88 -16.35
C TRP A 488 -16.69 11.58 -17.00
N GLY A 489 -15.77 11.66 -17.96
CA GLY A 489 -15.17 10.53 -18.63
C GLY A 489 -14.17 9.74 -17.75
N PRO A 490 -13.50 8.74 -18.36
CA PRO A 490 -12.54 7.84 -17.70
C PRO A 490 -11.42 8.53 -16.90
N ASN A 491 -11.01 9.73 -17.33
CA ASN A 491 -9.83 10.50 -16.92
C ASN A 491 -8.57 9.65 -16.71
N THR A 492 -7.78 9.48 -17.78
CA THR A 492 -6.53 8.70 -17.78
C THR A 492 -5.26 9.55 -17.80
N SER A 493 -5.37 10.89 -17.85
CA SER A 493 -4.26 11.79 -18.18
C SER A 493 -3.13 11.85 -17.15
N TYR A 494 -3.36 11.33 -15.95
CA TYR A 494 -2.36 11.21 -14.89
C TYR A 494 -1.73 9.80 -14.78
N GLY A 495 -2.00 8.90 -15.75
CA GLY A 495 -1.47 7.53 -15.76
C GLY A 495 -2.21 6.58 -14.81
N LYS A 496 -3.49 6.86 -14.57
CA LYS A 496 -4.45 6.05 -13.81
C LYS A 496 -5.86 6.60 -13.96
N THR A 497 -6.86 5.73 -13.97
CA THR A 497 -8.27 6.12 -14.15
C THR A 497 -8.82 6.90 -12.95
N GLY A 498 -9.24 8.15 -13.17
CA GLY A 498 -9.87 9.01 -12.15
C GLY A 498 -8.94 9.50 -11.04
N ASP A 499 -7.62 9.40 -11.23
CA ASP A 499 -6.64 10.02 -10.34
C ASP A 499 -6.83 11.55 -10.31
N GLY A 500 -6.56 12.17 -9.16
CA GLY A 500 -6.78 13.59 -8.91
C GLY A 500 -8.25 14.06 -8.97
N VAL A 501 -9.24 13.18 -9.17
CA VAL A 501 -10.67 13.55 -9.28
C VAL A 501 -11.52 12.75 -8.31
N LEU A 502 -12.07 13.43 -7.30
CA LEU A 502 -13.08 12.92 -6.36
C LEU A 502 -14.38 13.75 -6.37
N LEU A 503 -14.37 14.91 -7.01
CA LEU A 503 -15.51 15.80 -7.21
C LEU A 503 -15.77 16.00 -8.71
N TYR A 504 -17.02 15.83 -9.12
CA TYR A 504 -17.49 16.08 -10.48
C TYR A 504 -18.16 17.46 -10.56
N PRO A 505 -18.03 18.19 -11.68
CA PRO A 505 -18.76 19.42 -11.91
C PRO A 505 -20.15 19.15 -12.49
N GLY A 506 -21.18 19.82 -11.98
CA GLY A 506 -22.49 19.88 -12.62
C GLY A 506 -22.68 21.13 -13.48
N HIS A 507 -23.86 21.20 -14.11
CA HIS A 507 -24.43 22.32 -14.86
C HIS A 507 -24.03 22.43 -16.35
N HIS A 508 -25.04 22.74 -17.16
CA HIS A 508 -24.99 22.79 -18.63
C HIS A 508 -25.64 24.11 -19.13
N ASP A 509 -25.56 25.22 -18.39
CA ASP A 509 -26.21 26.50 -18.77
C ASP A 509 -25.45 27.31 -19.84
N GLY A 510 -24.30 26.80 -20.30
CA GLY A 510 -24.00 26.79 -21.74
C GLY A 510 -23.36 28.04 -22.35
N VAL A 511 -22.34 28.62 -21.71
CA VAL A 511 -21.46 29.63 -22.33
C VAL A 511 -19.98 29.27 -22.19
N LEU A 512 -19.53 28.35 -23.04
CA LEU A 512 -18.12 28.01 -23.33
C LEU A 512 -17.32 27.18 -22.30
N ALA A 513 -17.90 26.03 -21.91
CA ALA A 513 -17.12 24.83 -21.60
C ALA A 513 -17.35 23.76 -22.72
N PRO A 514 -16.51 22.73 -22.85
CA PRO A 514 -16.79 21.55 -23.68
C PRO A 514 -17.97 20.70 -23.16
N GLU A 515 -18.22 19.53 -23.76
CA GLU A 515 -19.24 18.58 -23.29
C GLU A 515 -18.87 18.03 -21.90
N GLY A 516 -19.41 18.65 -20.84
CA GLY A 516 -18.90 18.50 -19.47
C GLY A 516 -19.89 18.07 -18.38
N SER A 517 -21.11 17.67 -18.73
CA SER A 517 -22.09 17.09 -17.79
C SER A 517 -23.14 16.28 -18.54
N PRO A 518 -23.49 15.05 -18.09
CA PRO A 518 -24.52 14.25 -18.73
C PRO A 518 -25.88 14.96 -18.82
N ALA A 519 -26.62 14.68 -19.89
CA ALA A 519 -27.95 15.26 -20.11
C ALA A 519 -28.88 14.97 -18.91
N GLY A 520 -29.46 16.03 -18.34
CA GLY A 520 -30.24 15.94 -17.09
C GLY A 520 -29.38 15.97 -15.82
N VAL A 521 -28.33 16.79 -15.80
CA VAL A 521 -27.57 17.23 -14.61
C VAL A 521 -27.62 18.76 -14.53
N GLU A 522 -28.58 19.29 -13.76
CA GLU A 522 -28.89 20.73 -13.76
C GLU A 522 -28.32 21.50 -12.54
N ILE A 523 -27.44 20.89 -11.75
CA ILE A 523 -26.91 21.46 -10.49
C ILE A 523 -25.73 22.42 -10.74
N ASP A 524 -25.91 23.71 -10.44
CA ASP A 524 -24.90 24.79 -10.41
C ASP A 524 -23.87 24.59 -9.27
N GLY A 525 -23.07 23.52 -9.34
CA GLY A 525 -22.11 23.20 -8.27
C GLY A 525 -21.53 21.78 -8.34
N PRO A 526 -21.02 21.26 -7.21
CA PRO A 526 -20.34 19.97 -7.14
C PRO A 526 -21.29 18.78 -7.09
N ILE A 527 -20.79 17.64 -7.57
CA ILE A 527 -21.40 16.31 -7.45
C ILE A 527 -20.35 15.36 -6.85
N PRO A 528 -20.66 14.64 -5.75
CA PRO A 528 -19.69 13.76 -5.09
C PRO A 528 -19.46 12.47 -5.89
N SER A 529 -18.26 11.91 -5.78
CA SER A 529 -17.98 10.53 -6.19
C SER A 529 -18.46 9.49 -5.17
N TYR A 530 -18.71 8.27 -5.64
CA TYR A 530 -18.82 7.04 -4.86
C TYR A 530 -17.59 6.87 -3.97
N ARG A 531 -16.40 7.15 -4.52
CA ARG A 531 -15.13 7.11 -3.79
C ARG A 531 -15.09 8.10 -2.62
N LEU A 532 -15.54 9.34 -2.79
CA LEU A 532 -15.62 10.34 -1.71
C LEU A 532 -16.60 9.92 -0.58
N LYS A 533 -17.71 9.25 -0.92
CA LYS A 533 -18.61 8.66 0.10
C LYS A 533 -17.91 7.58 0.93
N MET A 534 -17.08 6.76 0.29
CA MET A 534 -16.38 5.65 0.94
C MET A 534 -15.12 6.12 1.70
N ILE A 535 -14.49 7.22 1.26
CA ILE A 535 -13.52 8.02 2.03
C ILE A 535 -14.16 8.52 3.32
N ARG A 536 -15.32 9.21 3.25
CA ARG A 536 -16.08 9.65 4.44
C ARG A 536 -16.39 8.48 5.39
N ALA A 537 -16.79 7.32 4.85
CA ALA A 537 -17.05 6.12 5.64
C ALA A 537 -15.78 5.58 6.35
N GLY A 538 -14.64 5.59 5.67
CA GLY A 538 -13.34 5.20 6.25
C GLY A 538 -12.85 6.19 7.32
N LEU A 539 -13.02 7.49 7.10
CA LEU A 539 -12.71 8.54 8.09
C LEU A 539 -13.65 8.51 9.31
N GLN A 540 -14.90 8.06 9.14
CA GLN A 540 -15.81 7.77 10.25
C GLN A 540 -15.37 6.54 11.04
N ASP A 541 -14.95 5.46 10.36
CA ASP A 541 -14.45 4.25 11.05
C ASP A 541 -13.11 4.53 11.76
N TRP A 542 -12.25 5.39 11.22
CA TRP A 542 -11.06 5.89 11.92
C TRP A 542 -11.43 6.55 13.25
N ALA A 543 -12.44 7.41 13.28
CA ALA A 543 -12.92 8.04 14.51
C ALA A 543 -13.56 7.03 15.49
N LEU A 544 -14.14 5.92 15.00
CA LEU A 544 -14.57 4.79 15.82
C LEU A 544 -13.36 4.05 16.43
N PHE A 545 -12.29 3.83 15.66
CA PHE A 545 -11.07 3.18 16.13
C PHE A 545 -10.28 4.04 17.13
N GLU A 546 -10.26 5.37 16.96
CA GLU A 546 -9.70 6.27 17.98
C GLU A 546 -10.53 6.31 19.26
N LEU A 547 -11.86 6.19 19.19
CA LEU A 547 -12.70 6.03 20.38
C LEU A 547 -12.39 4.70 21.11
N ALA A 548 -11.93 3.67 20.40
CA ALA A 548 -11.40 2.44 21.00
C ALA A 548 -10.01 2.66 21.62
N ASP A 549 -9.08 3.35 20.94
CA ASP A 549 -7.75 3.71 21.48
C ASP A 549 -7.90 4.53 22.78
N GLN A 550 -8.78 5.54 22.80
CA GLN A 550 -9.10 6.36 23.98
C GLN A 550 -9.68 5.55 25.17
N LYS A 551 -10.31 4.40 24.91
CA LYS A 551 -10.82 3.47 25.91
C LYS A 551 -9.81 2.39 26.32
N GLY A 552 -8.58 2.44 25.80
CA GLY A 552 -7.55 1.42 26.06
C GLY A 552 -7.76 0.10 25.31
N LEU A 553 -8.65 0.09 24.30
CA LEU A 553 -8.99 -1.08 23.48
C LEU A 553 -8.09 -1.19 22.22
N SER A 554 -6.97 -0.47 22.19
CA SER A 554 -6.15 -0.24 21.00
C SER A 554 -5.60 -1.51 20.34
N GLY A 555 -5.12 -2.45 21.14
CA GLY A 555 -4.67 -3.76 20.67
C GLY A 555 -5.83 -4.63 20.17
N TYR A 556 -7.03 -4.48 20.73
CA TYR A 556 -8.22 -5.20 20.26
C TYR A 556 -8.72 -4.63 18.92
N ALA A 557 -8.85 -3.30 18.81
CA ALA A 557 -9.26 -2.67 17.57
C ALA A 557 -8.27 -2.95 16.43
N ARG A 558 -6.95 -2.91 16.69
CA ARG A 558 -5.94 -3.34 15.69
C ARG A 558 -6.04 -4.82 15.36
N ALA A 559 -6.30 -5.71 16.31
CA ALA A 559 -6.55 -7.14 16.04
C ALA A 559 -7.87 -7.43 15.30
N GLN A 560 -8.88 -6.54 15.39
CA GLN A 560 -10.08 -6.63 14.55
C GLN A 560 -9.78 -6.13 13.13
N VAL A 561 -9.24 -4.93 12.98
CA VAL A 561 -8.84 -4.38 11.66
C VAL A 561 -7.86 -5.29 10.94
N ALA A 562 -6.93 -5.93 11.65
CA ALA A 562 -5.98 -6.91 11.10
C ALA A 562 -6.67 -8.07 10.35
N GLN A 563 -7.89 -8.48 10.71
CA GLN A 563 -8.60 -9.58 10.02
C GLN A 563 -9.09 -9.16 8.63
N ALA A 564 -9.41 -7.87 8.43
CA ALA A 564 -9.70 -7.31 7.11
C ALA A 564 -8.42 -6.85 6.38
N TYR A 565 -7.45 -6.31 7.12
CA TYR A 565 -6.18 -5.85 6.56
C TYR A 565 -5.29 -7.01 6.08
N SER A 566 -5.36 -8.20 6.70
CA SER A 566 -4.75 -9.43 6.16
C SER A 566 -5.50 -10.01 4.95
N GLN A 567 -6.57 -9.37 4.51
CA GLN A 567 -7.29 -9.63 3.25
C GLN A 567 -7.12 -8.47 2.25
N LEU A 568 -6.32 -7.45 2.60
CA LEU A 568 -5.89 -6.39 1.69
C LEU A 568 -4.57 -6.78 1.05
N GLY A 569 -4.54 -6.72 -0.28
CA GLY A 569 -3.60 -7.51 -1.05
C GLY A 569 -4.05 -8.96 -1.16
N GLY A 570 -3.99 -9.52 -2.37
CA GLY A 570 -3.86 -10.97 -2.53
C GLY A 570 -2.64 -11.41 -1.72
N CYS A 571 -2.83 -12.36 -0.79
CA CYS A 571 -2.02 -12.49 0.43
C CYS A 571 -0.50 -12.34 0.21
N GLY A 572 0.10 -11.30 0.81
CA GLY A 572 1.55 -11.17 1.01
C GLY A 572 2.12 -12.17 2.04
N TRP A 573 1.49 -13.34 2.15
CA TRP A 573 1.78 -14.44 3.06
C TRP A 573 1.42 -15.74 2.35
N ILE A 574 2.35 -16.69 2.33
CA ILE A 574 2.14 -17.99 1.71
C ILE A 574 1.19 -18.82 2.59
N GLY A 575 0.19 -19.46 1.99
CA GLY A 575 -0.82 -20.28 2.68
C GLY A 575 -2.26 -20.01 2.23
N CYS A 576 -2.52 -18.86 1.61
CA CYS A 576 -3.77 -18.59 0.90
C CYS A 576 -3.80 -19.35 -0.44
N ALA A 577 -4.90 -20.05 -0.74
CA ALA A 577 -5.13 -20.57 -2.09
C ALA A 577 -5.62 -19.42 -3.01
N PRO A 578 -5.15 -19.31 -4.26
CA PRO A 578 -5.57 -18.26 -5.18
C PRO A 578 -7.05 -18.43 -5.56
N LEU A 579 -7.81 -17.34 -5.49
CA LEU A 579 -9.23 -17.32 -5.85
C LEU A 579 -9.39 -17.15 -7.37
N ASN A 580 -9.36 -18.29 -8.07
CA ASN A 580 -9.74 -18.44 -9.48
C ASN A 580 -9.02 -17.52 -10.50
N GLY A 581 -7.74 -17.22 -10.28
CA GLY A 581 -6.88 -16.60 -11.31
C GLY A 581 -7.09 -15.09 -11.52
N SER A 582 -7.73 -14.39 -10.59
CA SER A 582 -7.86 -12.93 -10.60
C SER A 582 -6.94 -12.32 -9.53
N PHE A 583 -6.16 -11.29 -9.89
CA PHE A 583 -5.31 -10.54 -8.93
C PHE A 583 -6.09 -9.55 -8.04
N TYR A 584 -7.41 -9.41 -8.26
CA TYR A 584 -8.29 -8.63 -7.43
C TYR A 584 -8.57 -9.33 -6.10
N TRP A 585 -8.22 -8.66 -5.00
CA TRP A 585 -8.62 -9.06 -3.65
C TRP A 585 -10.17 -9.12 -3.57
N GLN A 586 -10.74 -10.05 -2.80
CA GLN A 586 -12.20 -10.24 -2.76
C GLN A 586 -12.85 -9.47 -1.60
N SER A 587 -13.88 -8.68 -1.92
CA SER A 587 -14.54 -7.80 -0.95
C SER A 587 -15.40 -8.58 0.06
N ASN A 588 -15.11 -8.40 1.36
CA ASN A 588 -15.78 -9.11 2.44
C ASN A 588 -16.53 -8.14 3.36
N ASP A 589 -17.61 -7.58 2.83
CA ASP A 589 -18.46 -6.60 3.52
C ASP A 589 -19.01 -7.14 4.85
N ALA A 590 -19.40 -8.41 4.88
CA ALA A 590 -19.91 -9.07 6.08
C ALA A 590 -18.87 -9.04 7.23
N LEU A 591 -17.58 -9.24 6.91
CA LEU A 591 -16.48 -9.13 7.87
C LEU A 591 -16.18 -7.67 8.25
N MET A 592 -16.19 -6.72 7.30
CA MET A 592 -16.02 -5.30 7.65
C MET A 592 -17.11 -4.84 8.62
N MET A 593 -18.38 -5.12 8.32
CA MET A 593 -19.48 -4.78 9.22
C MET A 593 -19.40 -5.54 10.56
N GLN A 594 -18.87 -6.77 10.57
CA GLN A 594 -18.57 -7.48 11.83
C GLN A 594 -17.50 -6.76 12.65
N ILE A 595 -16.38 -6.36 12.05
CA ILE A 595 -15.30 -5.64 12.75
C ILE A 595 -15.83 -4.34 13.35
N ARG A 596 -16.65 -3.58 12.60
CA ARG A 596 -17.33 -2.38 13.12
C ARG A 596 -18.20 -2.70 14.34
N ARG A 597 -19.08 -3.72 14.25
CA ARG A 597 -19.93 -4.19 15.37
C ARG A 597 -19.12 -4.56 16.60
N ASP A 598 -18.07 -5.35 16.41
CA ASP A 598 -17.33 -5.94 17.51
C ASP A 598 -16.44 -4.89 18.21
N VAL A 599 -15.88 -3.92 17.48
CA VAL A 599 -15.25 -2.72 18.05
C VAL A 599 -16.27 -1.82 18.77
N ALA A 600 -17.43 -1.53 18.15
CA ALA A 600 -18.49 -0.72 18.78
C ALA A 600 -19.03 -1.36 20.07
N ARG A 601 -19.15 -2.69 20.11
CA ARG A 601 -19.51 -3.46 21.31
C ARG A 601 -18.46 -3.39 22.40
N ALA A 602 -17.17 -3.48 22.06
CA ALA A 602 -16.08 -3.30 23.02
C ALA A 602 -16.06 -1.88 23.60
N ILE A 603 -16.29 -0.85 22.76
CA ILE A 603 -16.44 0.56 23.18
C ILE A 603 -17.59 0.75 24.18
N LEU A 604 -18.67 -0.02 24.03
CA LEU A 604 -19.82 -0.08 24.93
C LEU A 604 -19.62 -1.00 26.17
N GLY A 605 -18.43 -1.59 26.34
CA GLY A 605 -18.10 -2.41 27.50
C GLY A 605 -18.66 -3.84 27.47
N ALA A 606 -19.07 -4.34 26.30
CA ALA A 606 -19.43 -5.76 26.16
C ALA A 606 -18.22 -6.69 26.41
N PRO A 607 -18.43 -7.93 26.88
CA PRO A 607 -17.34 -8.88 27.10
C PRO A 607 -16.55 -9.15 25.81
N VAL A 608 -15.28 -8.75 25.80
CA VAL A 608 -14.39 -8.92 24.65
C VAL A 608 -13.98 -10.40 24.54
N MET A 609 -14.53 -11.10 23.55
CA MET A 609 -14.09 -12.44 23.18
C MET A 609 -12.76 -12.35 22.43
N THR A 610 -11.65 -12.64 23.12
CA THR A 610 -10.33 -12.81 22.47
C THR A 610 -10.36 -14.02 21.54
N PRO A 611 -9.96 -13.92 20.26
CA PRO A 611 -9.84 -15.07 19.37
C PRO A 611 -8.88 -16.11 19.95
N SER A 612 -9.35 -17.36 20.11
CA SER A 612 -8.50 -18.47 20.55
C SER A 612 -7.63 -18.92 19.38
N SER A 613 -6.31 -18.94 19.55
CA SER A 613 -5.32 -19.38 18.56
C SER A 613 -5.28 -20.89 18.36
N THR A 614 -6.44 -21.54 18.26
CA THR A 614 -6.56 -23.01 18.16
C THR A 614 -7.78 -23.39 17.30
N PRO A 615 -7.61 -23.64 15.99
CA PRO A 615 -8.71 -24.06 15.11
C PRO A 615 -9.11 -25.52 15.38
N THR A 616 -9.93 -25.72 16.42
CA THR A 616 -10.44 -27.04 16.80
C THR A 616 -11.49 -27.53 15.79
N ARG A 617 -11.03 -28.12 14.68
CA ARG A 617 -11.84 -28.63 13.58
C ARG A 617 -12.62 -29.90 13.97
N ALA A 618 -13.67 -29.73 14.79
CA ALA A 618 -14.61 -30.78 15.16
C ALA A 618 -15.59 -31.11 14.01
N ALA A 619 -15.08 -31.73 12.94
CA ALA A 619 -15.88 -32.12 11.77
C ALA A 619 -16.83 -33.30 12.11
N THR A 620 -18.05 -32.99 12.56
CA THR A 620 -19.07 -34.01 12.89
C THR A 620 -19.83 -34.44 11.64
N THR A 621 -19.29 -35.44 10.93
CA THR A 621 -19.88 -35.98 9.69
C THR A 621 -21.15 -36.80 9.98
N THR A 622 -22.31 -36.14 9.99
CA THR A 622 -23.61 -36.83 10.12
C THR A 622 -24.12 -37.26 8.73
N ARG A 623 -24.02 -38.56 8.41
CA ARG A 623 -24.54 -39.11 7.16
C ARG A 623 -26.03 -39.46 7.30
N THR A 624 -26.86 -38.93 6.40
CA THR A 624 -28.31 -39.16 6.39
C THR A 624 -28.66 -40.65 6.31
N ALA A 625 -29.50 -41.12 7.23
CA ALA A 625 -30.23 -42.37 7.15
C ALA A 625 -31.66 -42.12 7.65
N SER A 626 -32.67 -42.58 6.91
CA SER A 626 -34.07 -42.33 7.24
C SER A 626 -34.60 -43.39 8.22
N THR A 627 -35.16 -42.97 9.35
CA THR A 627 -36.26 -43.70 10.02
C THR A 627 -37.04 -42.80 10.98
N THR A 628 -38.28 -43.19 11.25
CA THR A 628 -39.32 -42.47 12.00
C THR A 628 -38.99 -42.26 13.49
N GLY A 629 -39.25 -41.06 14.05
CA GLY A 629 -39.11 -40.81 15.49
C GLY A 629 -39.75 -39.49 15.96
N THR A 630 -40.60 -39.56 16.99
CA THR A 630 -41.42 -38.45 17.52
C THR A 630 -40.61 -37.40 18.32
N ALA A 631 -41.12 -36.16 18.38
CA ALA A 631 -40.45 -35.01 18.99
C ALA A 631 -40.52 -34.92 20.53
N THR A 632 -39.61 -34.14 21.13
CA THR A 632 -39.88 -33.39 22.38
C THR A 632 -38.92 -32.19 22.54
N TYR A 633 -39.37 -31.13 23.23
CA TYR A 633 -38.57 -29.95 23.58
C TYR A 633 -37.92 -30.08 24.97
N SER A 634 -36.79 -29.40 25.21
CA SER A 634 -36.39 -28.86 26.53
C SER A 634 -35.32 -27.77 26.39
N LEU A 635 -35.35 -26.76 27.27
CA LEU A 635 -34.37 -25.66 27.33
C LEU A 635 -33.25 -25.93 28.37
N PRO A 636 -32.12 -25.19 28.32
CA PRO A 636 -30.93 -25.48 29.14
C PRO A 636 -31.00 -24.86 30.54
N THR A 637 -30.09 -25.29 31.43
CA THR A 637 -29.86 -24.65 32.74
C THR A 637 -28.37 -24.38 32.95
N ARG A 638 -28.02 -23.17 33.39
CA ARG A 638 -26.65 -22.75 33.75
C ARG A 638 -26.27 -23.20 35.16
N THR A 639 -24.96 -23.27 35.46
CA THR A 639 -24.32 -22.59 36.62
C THR A 639 -22.79 -22.54 36.41
N PRO A 640 -22.09 -21.42 36.66
CA PRO A 640 -20.63 -21.29 36.49
C PRO A 640 -19.84 -21.23 37.81
N SER A 641 -18.51 -21.33 37.73
CA SER A 641 -17.58 -20.68 38.68
C SER A 641 -16.16 -20.53 38.09
N PRO A 642 -15.48 -19.38 38.29
CA PRO A 642 -14.12 -19.15 37.82
C PRO A 642 -13.07 -19.32 38.94
N THR A 643 -11.79 -19.35 38.58
CA THR A 643 -10.68 -18.98 39.49
C THR A 643 -9.57 -18.36 38.65
N ALA A 644 -9.11 -17.17 39.03
CA ALA A 644 -8.02 -16.45 38.39
C ALA A 644 -6.80 -16.38 39.31
N SER A 645 -5.60 -16.35 38.73
CA SER A 645 -4.34 -16.09 39.44
C SER A 645 -3.62 -14.91 38.81
N LEU A 646 -3.07 -14.01 39.64
CA LEU A 646 -2.45 -12.76 39.20
C LEU A 646 -0.94 -12.77 39.47
N THR A 647 -0.14 -12.81 38.40
CA THR A 647 1.31 -12.62 38.47
C THR A 647 1.67 -11.23 37.94
N ARG A 648 2.27 -10.37 38.78
CA ARG A 648 2.51 -8.95 38.47
C ARG A 648 3.97 -8.65 38.14
N THR A 649 4.36 -8.78 36.88
CA THR A 649 5.60 -8.23 36.33
C THR A 649 5.48 -6.71 36.11
N ARG A 650 6.50 -5.94 36.52
CA ARG A 650 6.62 -4.50 36.21
C ARG A 650 7.63 -4.30 35.08
N ARG A 651 7.25 -3.52 34.06
CA ARG A 651 8.16 -2.89 33.09
C ARG A 651 7.77 -1.41 32.99
N PRO A 652 8.72 -0.45 32.98
CA PRO A 652 8.38 0.96 32.88
C PRO A 652 8.04 1.33 31.43
N THR A 653 6.93 2.03 31.25
CA THR A 653 6.53 2.64 29.97
C THR A 653 6.60 4.16 30.14
N TYR A 654 7.28 4.86 29.24
CA TYR A 654 7.22 6.32 29.18
C TYR A 654 5.95 6.74 28.44
N THR A 655 5.20 7.70 28.99
CA THR A 655 3.99 8.24 28.38
C THR A 655 3.91 9.74 28.65
N PRO A 656 4.05 10.61 27.64
CA PRO A 656 3.93 12.06 27.83
C PRO A 656 2.46 12.42 28.11
N THR A 657 2.17 12.95 29.29
CA THR A 657 0.80 13.32 29.71
C THR A 657 0.56 14.83 29.55
N PHE A 658 -0.13 15.24 28.48
CA PHE A 658 -0.60 16.61 28.32
C PHE A 658 -1.75 16.91 29.30
N THR A 659 -1.45 17.59 30.40
CA THR A 659 -2.44 17.98 31.42
C THR A 659 -3.06 19.34 31.07
N ARG A 660 -4.28 19.35 30.53
CA ARG A 660 -4.99 20.59 30.18
C ARG A 660 -5.85 21.11 31.34
N THR A 661 -5.31 22.04 32.13
CA THR A 661 -6.02 22.70 33.23
C THR A 661 -7.26 23.46 32.73
N ARG A 662 -8.43 23.14 33.30
CA ARG A 662 -9.68 23.91 33.08
C ARG A 662 -9.89 24.93 34.20
N THR A 663 -9.82 26.22 33.88
CA THR A 663 -10.30 27.30 34.75
C THR A 663 -11.78 27.58 34.45
N PRO A 664 -12.71 27.43 35.42
CA PRO A 664 -14.14 27.62 35.17
C PRO A 664 -14.59 29.07 35.43
N THR A 665 -14.95 29.80 34.38
CA THR A 665 -15.62 31.10 34.49
C THR A 665 -17.10 30.96 34.11
N ARG A 666 -18.02 31.33 35.01
CA ARG A 666 -19.47 31.33 34.78
C ARG A 666 -19.99 32.77 34.64
N THR A 667 -20.59 33.10 33.49
CA THR A 667 -21.50 34.25 33.31
C THR A 667 -22.65 33.82 32.37
N PRO A 668 -23.93 34.19 32.61
CA PRO A 668 -25.08 33.50 31.98
C PRO A 668 -25.94 34.35 31.02
N THR A 669 -26.80 33.66 30.23
CA THR A 669 -28.00 34.19 29.50
C THR A 669 -27.67 35.14 28.31
N VAL A 670 -28.49 35.34 27.27
CA VAL A 670 -29.92 35.03 26.99
C VAL A 670 -30.10 34.53 25.53
N THR A 671 -31.08 33.66 25.27
CA THR A 671 -31.50 33.24 23.92
C THR A 671 -32.76 34.00 23.46
N PRO A 672 -32.74 34.68 22.29
CA PRO A 672 -33.94 35.18 21.62
C PRO A 672 -34.32 34.35 20.37
N THR A 673 -35.55 33.85 20.31
CA THR A 673 -36.09 33.10 19.16
C THR A 673 -37.08 33.97 18.37
N TYR A 674 -36.93 34.06 17.03
CA TYR A 674 -37.92 34.69 16.14
C TYR A 674 -38.05 33.96 14.79
N THR A 675 -39.19 34.13 14.10
CA THR A 675 -39.62 33.26 13.00
C THR A 675 -40.39 33.99 11.88
N ARG A 676 -39.93 33.85 10.62
CA ARG A 676 -40.60 34.29 9.35
C ARG A 676 -40.81 35.84 9.23
N THR A 677 -41.16 36.46 8.08
CA THR A 677 -41.89 36.01 6.88
C THR A 677 -41.42 36.71 5.56
N ARG A 678 -42.23 36.73 4.48
CA ARG A 678 -41.86 36.95 3.06
C ARG A 678 -41.89 38.43 2.54
N ARG A 679 -41.15 38.65 1.43
CA ARG A 679 -41.24 39.64 0.30
C ARG A 679 -42.47 40.61 0.26
N PRO A 680 -42.33 41.87 -0.25
CA PRO A 680 -42.34 42.10 -1.72
C PRO A 680 -41.46 43.25 -2.30
N THR A 681 -41.46 43.33 -3.64
CA THR A 681 -40.70 44.16 -4.62
C THR A 681 -40.94 45.69 -4.66
N ARG A 682 -39.94 46.49 -5.14
CA ARG A 682 -40.07 47.32 -6.37
C ARG A 682 -38.80 47.99 -6.96
N THR A 683 -38.54 47.66 -8.23
CA THR A 683 -38.01 48.41 -9.39
C THR A 683 -37.40 49.82 -9.28
N ALA A 684 -36.17 49.96 -9.84
CA ALA A 684 -35.61 51.16 -10.50
C ALA A 684 -35.35 50.86 -12.02
N THR A 685 -34.90 51.81 -12.86
CA THR A 685 -35.05 51.71 -14.34
C THR A 685 -34.16 52.65 -15.20
N ARG A 686 -33.80 52.20 -16.43
CA ARG A 686 -33.22 52.88 -17.64
C ARG A 686 -31.69 53.17 -17.71
N THR A 687 -31.02 53.35 -18.88
CA THR A 687 -31.12 52.83 -20.29
C THR A 687 -30.08 53.56 -21.20
N ALA A 688 -29.64 52.91 -22.31
CA ALA A 688 -28.83 53.37 -23.47
C ALA A 688 -27.30 53.14 -23.32
N THR A 689 -26.53 52.43 -24.17
CA THR A 689 -26.57 51.97 -25.60
C THR A 689 -25.73 52.84 -26.56
N ARG A 690 -24.58 52.32 -27.05
CA ARG A 690 -24.24 52.10 -28.49
C ARG A 690 -22.78 51.63 -28.71
N THR A 691 -22.59 50.71 -29.66
CA THR A 691 -21.31 50.26 -30.25
C THR A 691 -20.75 51.29 -31.27
N PRO A 692 -19.45 51.24 -31.63
CA PRO A 692 -19.10 50.55 -32.88
C PRO A 692 -17.78 49.73 -32.85
N THR A 693 -17.62 48.86 -33.86
CA THR A 693 -16.49 47.92 -34.06
C THR A 693 -15.36 48.53 -34.90
N ALA A 694 -14.10 48.11 -34.68
CA ALA A 694 -13.03 48.20 -35.68
C ALA A 694 -11.97 47.08 -35.51
N THR A 695 -11.74 46.28 -36.56
CA THR A 695 -10.68 45.27 -36.66
C THR A 695 -9.53 45.79 -37.51
N PRO A 696 -8.28 45.35 -37.27
CA PRO A 696 -7.36 45.16 -38.39
C PRO A 696 -6.62 43.80 -38.37
N THR A 697 -6.67 43.09 -39.50
CA THR A 697 -5.89 41.85 -39.76
C THR A 697 -4.88 42.12 -40.87
N ARG A 698 -3.61 41.68 -40.76
CA ARG A 698 -2.69 41.49 -41.91
C ARG A 698 -1.46 40.62 -41.60
N THR A 699 -0.70 40.27 -42.65
CA THR A 699 0.03 38.98 -42.73
C THR A 699 1.30 39.05 -43.62
N TYR A 700 2.28 38.15 -43.40
CA TYR A 700 3.46 37.81 -44.24
C TYR A 700 4.58 38.90 -44.39
N THR A 701 5.85 38.64 -44.79
CA THR A 701 6.52 37.50 -45.49
C THR A 701 8.07 37.40 -45.29
N ARG A 702 8.64 36.17 -45.34
CA ARG A 702 9.97 35.67 -45.87
C ARG A 702 11.36 36.39 -45.66
N ARG A 703 12.34 35.58 -45.21
CA ARG A 703 13.77 35.30 -45.65
C ARG A 703 14.43 36.17 -46.77
N PRO A 704 15.80 36.23 -46.93
CA PRO A 704 16.96 35.55 -46.26
C PRO A 704 18.17 36.53 -45.95
N THR A 705 19.51 36.27 -45.85
CA THR A 705 20.46 35.13 -46.08
C THR A 705 21.88 35.37 -45.42
N ARG A 706 22.66 34.28 -45.16
CA ARG A 706 24.14 34.01 -45.39
C ARG A 706 25.19 35.15 -45.60
N THR A 707 26.51 35.06 -45.31
CA THR A 707 27.51 34.02 -44.86
C THR A 707 28.73 34.71 -44.13
N ALA A 708 30.00 34.25 -43.90
CA ALA A 708 30.89 33.09 -44.27
C ALA A 708 32.18 33.00 -43.37
N SER A 709 33.05 31.99 -43.65
CA SER A 709 34.45 31.79 -43.17
C SER A 709 34.67 31.26 -41.73
N ARG A 710 35.72 30.47 -41.41
CA ARG A 710 36.70 29.71 -42.24
C ARG A 710 37.23 28.43 -41.51
N THR A 711 38.41 27.91 -41.88
CA THR A 711 38.91 26.52 -41.65
C THR A 711 40.44 26.45 -41.96
N PRO A 712 41.19 25.31 -41.85
CA PRO A 712 40.90 23.94 -41.32
C PRO A 712 42.04 23.28 -40.45
N THR A 713 41.86 22.02 -39.98
CA THR A 713 42.66 20.78 -40.35
C THR A 713 42.42 19.59 -39.38
N LEU A 714 42.74 18.36 -39.80
CA LEU A 714 42.51 17.03 -39.16
C LEU A 714 43.74 16.59 -38.30
N THR A 715 43.89 15.41 -37.65
CA THR A 715 43.44 14.00 -37.90
C THR A 715 43.55 13.14 -36.58
N PRO A 716 43.28 11.80 -36.53
CA PRO A 716 42.95 11.08 -35.28
C PRO A 716 44.10 10.26 -34.63
N THR A 717 43.82 9.63 -33.46
CA THR A 717 44.47 8.38 -32.99
C THR A 717 43.58 7.63 -32.00
N ARG A 718 43.55 6.29 -32.09
CA ARG A 718 43.02 5.36 -31.06
C ARG A 718 44.15 4.36 -30.76
N THR A 719 44.71 4.38 -29.55
CA THR A 719 45.88 3.54 -29.22
C THR A 719 45.48 2.31 -28.40
N ARG A 720 45.75 1.11 -28.94
CA ARG A 720 45.76 -0.15 -28.19
C ARG A 720 47.20 -0.56 -27.94
N THR A 721 47.69 -0.43 -26.71
CA THR A 721 48.99 -0.98 -26.30
C THR A 721 48.79 -2.39 -25.76
N ALA A 722 49.56 -3.35 -26.26
CA ALA A 722 49.56 -4.73 -25.79
C ALA A 722 50.82 -5.03 -24.97
N THR A 723 50.72 -6.05 -24.12
CA THR A 723 51.82 -6.64 -23.33
C THR A 723 52.99 -7.10 -24.20
N PRO A 724 54.23 -7.02 -23.68
CA PRO A 724 55.16 -8.13 -23.89
C PRO A 724 55.82 -8.63 -22.59
N THR A 725 55.53 -9.89 -22.29
CA THR A 725 56.45 -10.96 -21.85
C THR A 725 57.57 -10.66 -20.83
N ALA A 726 57.39 -11.27 -19.66
CA ALA A 726 58.35 -11.83 -18.70
C ALA A 726 59.87 -11.82 -18.99
N THR A 727 60.64 -11.70 -17.90
CA THR A 727 61.92 -12.41 -17.72
C THR A 727 62.02 -12.89 -16.27
N SER A 728 62.43 -14.14 -16.07
CA SER A 728 62.57 -14.77 -14.75
C SER A 728 63.97 -14.63 -14.18
N THR A 729 64.13 -14.55 -12.87
CA THR A 729 65.30 -15.07 -12.16
C THR A 729 64.90 -15.57 -10.77
N ARG A 730 65.37 -16.77 -10.42
CA ARG A 730 65.09 -17.45 -9.15
C ARG A 730 66.41 -17.71 -8.44
N THR A 731 66.59 -17.16 -7.24
CA THR A 731 67.76 -17.43 -6.37
C THR A 731 67.28 -17.82 -4.97
N ARG A 732 68.00 -18.73 -4.30
CA ARG A 732 67.53 -19.43 -3.10
C ARG A 732 68.56 -19.38 -1.96
N THR A 733 68.14 -18.86 -0.79
CA THR A 733 68.52 -19.40 0.55
C THR A 733 70.02 -19.21 0.94
N PRO A 734 70.52 -19.47 2.18
CA PRO A 734 69.95 -19.46 3.55
C PRO A 734 70.64 -18.44 4.52
N THR A 735 70.25 -18.38 5.81
CA THR A 735 71.09 -18.77 6.99
C THR A 735 70.45 -18.38 8.36
N ALA A 736 70.77 -19.17 9.41
CA ALA A 736 70.44 -19.17 10.87
C ALA A 736 69.88 -17.89 11.55
N THR A 737 69.02 -17.90 12.60
CA THR A 737 68.71 -18.83 13.73
C THR A 737 69.51 -18.61 15.04
N VAL A 738 68.84 -18.12 16.11
CA VAL A 738 69.20 -18.20 17.55
C VAL A 738 67.90 -18.30 18.41
N PRO A 739 67.81 -19.00 19.57
CA PRO A 739 66.51 -19.41 20.16
C PRO A 739 66.25 -19.11 21.67
N GLY A 740 64.98 -19.31 22.10
CA GLY A 740 64.58 -19.68 23.48
C GLY A 740 63.75 -18.64 24.27
N PRO A 741 63.10 -18.99 25.41
CA PRO A 741 62.90 -20.32 26.03
C PRO A 741 61.40 -20.76 26.08
N ALA A 742 61.05 -21.81 26.84
CA ALA A 742 59.78 -22.56 26.74
C ALA A 742 58.83 -22.48 27.96
N ALA A 743 57.59 -22.95 27.77
CA ALA A 743 56.59 -23.23 28.81
C ALA A 743 55.91 -24.60 28.58
N SER A 744 55.21 -25.11 29.62
CA SER A 744 54.83 -26.53 29.80
C SER A 744 53.80 -27.14 28.83
N PRO A 745 53.73 -28.48 28.71
CA PRO A 745 52.87 -29.17 27.74
C PRO A 745 51.39 -29.26 28.16
N THR A 746 50.52 -29.13 27.17
CA THR A 746 49.07 -29.41 27.21
C THR A 746 48.79 -30.40 26.07
N PRO A 747 47.92 -31.43 26.22
CA PRO A 747 47.93 -32.59 25.33
C PRO A 747 47.60 -32.24 23.88
N SER A 748 48.29 -32.90 22.95
CA SER A 748 48.02 -32.78 21.52
C SER A 748 46.57 -33.17 21.20
N PRO A 749 45.77 -32.32 20.56
CA PRO A 749 44.51 -32.77 19.97
C PRO A 749 44.85 -33.78 18.87
N THR A 750 44.32 -35.00 18.98
CA THR A 750 44.48 -36.04 17.96
C THR A 750 43.98 -35.50 16.62
N SER A 751 44.85 -35.51 15.61
CA SER A 751 44.52 -35.07 14.26
C SER A 751 43.44 -35.98 13.66
N VAL A 752 42.19 -35.52 13.65
CA VAL A 752 41.08 -36.20 12.97
C VAL A 752 41.25 -35.97 11.45
N THR A 753 42.11 -36.77 10.84
CA THR A 753 42.43 -36.73 9.41
C THR A 753 41.25 -37.23 8.59
N GLY A 754 40.33 -36.32 8.28
CA GLY A 754 39.20 -36.53 7.40
C GLY A 754 38.27 -35.31 7.45
N GLY A 755 38.05 -34.68 6.29
CA GLY A 755 37.09 -33.59 6.13
C GLY A 755 35.63 -34.06 6.26
N PRO A 756 34.66 -33.20 5.95
CA PRO A 756 33.26 -33.62 5.81
C PRO A 756 33.08 -34.60 4.64
N THR A 757 32.11 -35.49 4.77
CA THR A 757 31.77 -36.50 3.77
C THR A 757 30.27 -36.68 3.66
N LEU A 758 29.76 -36.79 2.44
CA LEU A 758 28.34 -37.03 2.14
C LEU A 758 28.21 -38.16 1.13
N ALA A 759 27.37 -39.15 1.42
CA ALA A 759 27.12 -40.32 0.56
C ALA A 759 28.38 -41.09 0.08
N GLY A 760 29.46 -41.06 0.86
CA GLY A 760 30.76 -41.68 0.53
C GLY A 760 31.74 -40.78 -0.25
N CYS A 761 31.29 -39.61 -0.70
CA CYS A 761 32.13 -38.58 -1.28
C CYS A 761 32.70 -37.65 -0.21
N ALA A 762 33.86 -37.03 -0.47
CA ALA A 762 34.27 -35.83 0.26
C ALA A 762 33.29 -34.68 -0.03
N VAL A 763 33.23 -33.67 0.85
CA VAL A 763 32.59 -32.38 0.55
C VAL A 763 33.71 -31.33 0.48
N LEU A 764 34.30 -31.24 -0.72
CA LEU A 764 35.56 -30.55 -1.02
C LEU A 764 36.79 -31.19 -0.33
N PRO A 765 38.01 -31.02 -0.87
CA PRO A 765 39.24 -31.53 -0.26
C PRO A 765 39.48 -31.05 1.18
N ALA A 766 40.21 -31.83 1.97
CA ALA A 766 40.58 -31.44 3.33
C ALA A 766 41.57 -30.24 3.37
N ASP A 767 42.21 -29.90 2.25
CA ASP A 767 43.00 -28.67 2.11
C ASP A 767 42.24 -27.49 1.45
N ASN A 768 40.94 -27.64 1.20
CA ASN A 768 40.06 -26.58 0.70
C ASN A 768 39.73 -25.55 1.80
N ILE A 769 39.54 -24.28 1.41
CA ILE A 769 39.21 -23.14 2.27
C ILE A 769 37.88 -23.29 3.05
N TRP A 770 36.90 -24.00 2.49
CA TRP A 770 35.69 -24.40 3.22
C TRP A 770 36.01 -25.30 4.42
N ASN A 771 37.03 -26.15 4.29
CA ASN A 771 37.46 -27.12 5.29
C ASN A 771 38.64 -26.61 6.15
N ARG A 772 39.02 -25.33 6.04
CA ARG A 772 40.08 -24.73 6.88
C ARG A 772 39.54 -23.97 8.09
N ARG A 773 40.32 -24.09 9.17
CA ARG A 773 40.12 -23.34 10.41
C ARG A 773 40.53 -21.88 10.25
N ILE A 774 39.77 -21.00 10.89
CA ILE A 774 39.97 -19.55 10.87
C ILE A 774 40.07 -18.92 12.26
N ASP A 775 39.98 -19.71 13.33
CA ASP A 775 39.95 -19.22 14.72
C ASP A 775 41.24 -18.49 15.16
N ALA A 776 42.35 -18.70 14.44
CA ALA A 776 43.63 -18.02 14.66
C ALA A 776 43.95 -16.91 13.63
N LEU A 777 43.05 -16.62 12.68
CA LEU A 777 43.27 -15.57 11.67
C LEU A 777 43.19 -14.14 12.26
N PRO A 778 43.88 -13.16 11.65
CA PRO A 778 43.72 -11.75 11.99
C PRO A 778 42.28 -11.26 11.75
N LEU A 779 41.86 -10.31 12.58
CA LEU A 779 40.63 -9.54 12.43
C LEU A 779 40.70 -8.68 11.16
N ASP A 780 39.63 -8.63 10.35
CA ASP A 780 39.52 -7.68 9.25
C ASP A 780 39.41 -6.25 9.80
N PRO A 781 40.21 -5.26 9.34
CA PRO A 781 40.15 -3.87 9.80
C PRO A 781 38.75 -3.23 9.70
N SER A 782 37.92 -3.72 8.77
CA SER A 782 36.55 -3.27 8.49
C SER A 782 35.49 -4.03 9.30
N SER A 783 35.88 -5.05 10.09
CA SER A 783 34.95 -5.98 10.77
C SER A 783 33.83 -5.27 11.54
N GLN A 784 34.12 -4.20 12.28
CA GLN A 784 33.10 -3.48 13.04
C GLN A 784 32.13 -2.71 12.14
N ALA A 785 32.60 -2.21 10.99
CA ALA A 785 31.75 -1.58 9.99
C ALA A 785 30.79 -2.61 9.36
N TYR A 786 31.31 -3.77 8.95
CA TYR A 786 30.49 -4.86 8.42
C TYR A 786 29.47 -5.37 9.43
N VAL A 787 29.86 -5.63 10.68
CA VAL A 787 28.93 -6.06 11.75
C VAL A 787 27.83 -5.02 12.00
N ASN A 788 28.16 -3.72 11.97
CA ASN A 788 27.17 -2.66 12.12
C ASN A 788 26.21 -2.59 10.92
N ASN A 789 26.74 -2.75 9.70
CA ASN A 789 26.01 -2.67 8.44
C ASN A 789 25.05 -3.87 8.25
N ILE A 790 25.50 -5.09 8.56
CA ILE A 790 24.64 -6.28 8.53
C ILE A 790 23.57 -6.21 9.62
N GLY A 791 23.94 -5.73 10.82
CA GLY A 791 23.01 -5.44 11.93
C GLY A 791 23.51 -5.99 13.27
N ALA A 792 24.22 -5.17 14.05
CA ALA A 792 24.90 -5.62 15.27
C ALA A 792 23.97 -6.14 16.39
N THR A 793 22.68 -5.78 16.40
CA THR A 793 21.69 -6.22 17.39
C THR A 793 20.72 -7.29 16.88
N ALA A 794 20.74 -7.58 15.58
CA ALA A 794 19.98 -8.67 14.98
C ALA A 794 20.49 -10.02 15.51
N GLY A 795 19.61 -11.02 15.50
CA GLY A 795 19.90 -12.37 16.01
C GLY A 795 20.28 -13.33 14.88
N LEU A 796 21.12 -14.33 15.18
CA LEU A 796 21.50 -15.38 14.23
C LEU A 796 20.28 -16.28 13.92
N HIS A 797 19.60 -16.05 12.80
CA HIS A 797 18.40 -16.80 12.45
C HIS A 797 18.77 -18.13 11.76
N PRO A 798 18.33 -19.29 12.26
CA PRO A 798 18.48 -20.57 11.56
C PRO A 798 17.43 -20.66 10.43
N ASP A 799 17.89 -20.56 9.19
CA ASP A 799 17.05 -20.69 8.00
C ASP A 799 17.01 -22.16 7.54
N PHE A 800 16.58 -23.02 8.48
CA PHE A 800 16.41 -24.47 8.34
C PHE A 800 15.67 -25.05 9.56
N GLY A 801 14.99 -26.18 9.41
CA GLY A 801 14.22 -26.80 10.49
C GLY A 801 13.46 -28.06 10.10
N ALA A 802 12.55 -28.49 10.98
CA ALA A 802 11.73 -29.68 10.82
C ALA A 802 10.40 -29.40 10.10
N GLY A 803 9.78 -30.46 9.56
CA GLY A 803 8.45 -30.37 8.96
C GLY A 803 8.40 -29.45 7.73
N THR A 804 7.48 -28.47 7.76
CA THR A 804 7.25 -27.54 6.65
C THR A 804 6.86 -26.14 7.12
N TRP A 805 7.54 -25.13 6.60
CA TRP A 805 7.11 -23.74 6.66
C TRP A 805 6.36 -23.41 5.37
N ASN A 806 5.20 -22.77 5.48
CA ASN A 806 4.44 -22.29 4.32
C ASN A 806 4.12 -23.37 3.25
N GLY A 807 4.08 -24.66 3.64
CA GLY A 807 3.85 -25.81 2.76
C GLY A 807 5.09 -26.36 2.04
N GLY A 808 6.26 -25.72 2.20
CA GLY A 808 7.56 -26.17 1.71
C GLY A 808 8.48 -26.66 2.83
N PRO A 809 9.58 -27.36 2.51
CA PRO A 809 10.61 -27.69 3.50
C PRO A 809 11.28 -26.42 4.05
N ILE A 810 11.76 -26.47 5.30
CA ILE A 810 12.45 -25.36 5.96
C ILE A 810 13.96 -25.44 5.68
N GLY A 811 14.49 -24.48 4.93
CA GLY A 811 15.87 -24.49 4.45
C GLY A 811 16.04 -25.22 3.10
N ILE A 812 17.30 -25.32 2.64
CA ILE A 812 17.64 -25.73 1.27
C ILE A 812 17.78 -27.26 1.18
N PRO A 813 16.90 -27.97 0.46
CA PRO A 813 16.98 -29.42 0.32
C PRO A 813 18.04 -29.83 -0.71
N PHE A 814 18.54 -31.05 -0.57
CA PHE A 814 19.37 -31.71 -1.56
C PHE A 814 18.92 -33.16 -1.78
N VAL A 815 19.30 -33.76 -2.90
CA VAL A 815 19.10 -35.18 -3.17
C VAL A 815 20.40 -35.85 -3.60
N VAL A 816 20.62 -37.07 -3.09
CA VAL A 816 21.73 -37.94 -3.52
C VAL A 816 21.22 -38.89 -4.59
N VAL A 817 21.92 -38.98 -5.72
CA VAL A 817 21.59 -39.84 -6.85
C VAL A 817 22.78 -40.75 -7.21
N PRO A 818 22.53 -41.99 -7.69
CA PRO A 818 23.61 -42.89 -8.10
C PRO A 818 24.25 -42.42 -9.42
N GLY A 819 25.45 -42.91 -9.73
CA GLY A 819 26.15 -42.66 -11.01
C GLY A 819 25.39 -43.13 -12.26
N THR A 820 24.32 -43.91 -12.10
CA THR A 820 23.42 -44.36 -13.17
C THR A 820 22.20 -43.47 -13.37
N GLN A 821 22.08 -42.36 -12.64
CA GLN A 821 20.97 -41.40 -12.80
C GLN A 821 20.98 -40.78 -14.20
N PRO A 822 19.87 -40.87 -14.96
CA PRO A 822 19.75 -40.22 -16.26
C PRO A 822 19.95 -38.71 -16.17
N PHE A 823 20.67 -38.18 -17.15
CA PHE A 823 20.87 -36.76 -17.37
C PHE A 823 19.70 -36.20 -18.19
N VAL A 824 19.09 -35.11 -17.71
CA VAL A 824 17.97 -34.41 -18.34
C VAL A 824 18.40 -33.05 -18.91
N PRO A 825 17.82 -32.57 -20.01
CA PRO A 825 18.11 -31.23 -20.52
C PRO A 825 17.76 -30.15 -19.50
N VAL A 826 18.63 -29.15 -19.38
CA VAL A 826 18.38 -27.93 -18.58
C VAL A 826 18.55 -26.72 -19.49
N SER A 827 17.65 -25.75 -19.36
CA SER A 827 17.69 -24.46 -20.07
C SER A 827 17.86 -23.32 -19.07
N PHE A 828 18.72 -22.35 -19.38
CA PHE A 828 19.02 -21.21 -18.52
C PHE A 828 18.37 -19.93 -19.07
N VAL A 829 17.65 -19.18 -18.22
CA VAL A 829 16.89 -17.99 -18.64
C VAL A 829 17.51 -16.65 -18.24
N TRP A 830 18.43 -16.62 -17.28
CA TRP A 830 19.04 -15.38 -16.78
C TRP A 830 20.57 -15.35 -16.95
N TYR A 831 21.29 -16.29 -16.34
CA TYR A 831 22.76 -16.31 -16.32
C TYR A 831 23.35 -17.41 -17.22
N ALA A 832 22.83 -17.52 -18.44
CA ALA A 832 23.15 -18.62 -19.35
C ALA A 832 24.61 -18.66 -19.81
N ASP A 833 25.30 -17.52 -19.79
CA ASP A 833 26.72 -17.33 -20.13
C ASP A 833 27.67 -17.42 -18.91
N GLU A 834 27.13 -17.48 -17.69
CA GLU A 834 27.87 -17.75 -16.44
C GLU A 834 27.54 -19.14 -15.83
N SER A 835 26.73 -19.94 -16.54
CA SER A 835 26.29 -21.27 -16.13
C SER A 835 27.09 -22.39 -16.81
N ASP A 836 27.26 -23.52 -16.14
CA ASP A 836 27.84 -24.72 -16.75
C ASP A 836 26.82 -25.38 -17.70
N PRO A 837 27.15 -25.61 -18.99
CA PRO A 837 26.21 -26.18 -19.96
C PRO A 837 25.68 -27.57 -19.54
N GLY A 838 24.36 -27.76 -19.67
CA GLY A 838 23.72 -29.05 -19.40
C GLY A 838 23.98 -30.13 -20.46
N PRO A 839 23.44 -31.35 -20.28
CA PRO A 839 22.39 -31.74 -19.33
C PRO A 839 22.88 -31.98 -17.88
N TYR A 840 21.95 -32.11 -16.93
CA TYR A 840 22.20 -32.31 -15.49
C TYR A 840 21.49 -33.59 -15.00
N PRO A 841 22.00 -34.32 -13.99
CA PRO A 841 21.41 -35.58 -13.50
C PRO A 841 20.21 -35.37 -12.55
N VAL A 842 19.31 -34.43 -12.86
CA VAL A 842 18.18 -34.07 -11.98
C VAL A 842 17.09 -35.17 -12.03
N PRO A 843 16.73 -35.81 -10.90
CA PRO A 843 15.63 -36.76 -10.88
C PRO A 843 14.27 -36.04 -10.98
N ALA A 844 13.26 -36.69 -11.56
CA ALA A 844 11.92 -36.09 -11.75
C ALA A 844 11.21 -35.73 -10.43
N ASN A 845 11.65 -36.27 -9.30
CA ASN A 845 11.18 -35.96 -7.96
C ASN A 845 12.22 -35.20 -7.11
N ALA A 846 13.14 -34.46 -7.75
CA ALA A 846 14.12 -33.63 -7.05
C ALA A 846 13.40 -32.65 -6.09
N PRO A 847 13.84 -32.54 -4.83
CA PRO A 847 13.24 -31.60 -3.91
C PRO A 847 13.65 -30.18 -4.30
N ILE A 848 12.67 -29.27 -4.26
CA ILE A 848 12.85 -27.84 -4.52
C ILE A 848 12.70 -27.11 -3.18
N GLU A 849 13.59 -26.16 -2.91
CA GLU A 849 13.48 -25.22 -1.80
C GLU A 849 12.11 -24.50 -1.80
N GLY A 850 11.45 -24.44 -0.62
CA GLY A 850 10.07 -23.96 -0.50
C GLY A 850 9.02 -24.83 -1.20
N GLY A 851 9.40 -25.94 -1.85
CA GLY A 851 8.52 -26.87 -2.53
C GLY A 851 8.17 -26.46 -3.97
N SER A 852 7.44 -27.33 -4.67
CA SER A 852 7.11 -27.16 -6.10
C SER A 852 6.39 -25.84 -6.43
N ASN A 853 5.70 -25.27 -5.45
CA ASN A 853 4.84 -24.09 -5.58
C ASN A 853 5.48 -22.81 -5.03
N SER A 854 6.75 -22.87 -4.60
CA SER A 854 7.51 -21.70 -4.14
C SER A 854 7.67 -20.64 -5.24
N SER A 855 7.78 -19.37 -4.86
CA SER A 855 8.13 -18.25 -5.74
C SER A 855 9.46 -17.58 -5.38
N GLY A 856 10.22 -18.15 -4.45
CA GLY A 856 11.57 -17.69 -4.10
C GLY A 856 12.66 -18.31 -4.96
N ASP A 857 13.85 -18.45 -4.40
CA ASP A 857 15.07 -18.87 -5.10
C ASP A 857 14.99 -20.28 -5.70
N ARG A 858 14.17 -21.18 -5.12
CA ARG A 858 13.86 -22.52 -5.66
C ARG A 858 15.13 -23.31 -6.01
N HIS A 859 16.07 -23.32 -5.08
CA HIS A 859 17.28 -24.12 -5.18
C HIS A 859 16.96 -25.62 -5.38
N VAL A 860 17.69 -26.26 -6.29
CA VAL A 860 17.69 -27.72 -6.48
C VAL A 860 19.14 -28.19 -6.48
N LEU A 861 19.53 -28.92 -5.43
CA LEU A 861 20.90 -29.41 -5.23
C LEU A 861 20.95 -30.93 -5.41
N VAL A 862 21.79 -31.43 -6.30
CA VAL A 862 21.89 -32.85 -6.68
C VAL A 862 23.33 -33.34 -6.54
N VAL A 863 23.55 -34.33 -5.67
CA VAL A 863 24.86 -34.97 -5.46
C VAL A 863 24.88 -36.31 -6.18
N ASN A 864 25.69 -36.43 -7.23
CA ASN A 864 25.92 -37.72 -7.89
C ASN A 864 27.00 -38.50 -7.13
N SER A 865 26.62 -39.55 -6.42
CA SER A 865 27.53 -40.36 -5.60
C SER A 865 28.41 -41.34 -6.39
N GLY A 866 28.21 -41.43 -7.72
CA GLY A 866 29.02 -42.30 -8.58
C GLY A 866 30.28 -41.63 -9.13
N ASN A 867 30.30 -40.29 -9.20
CA ASN A 867 31.44 -39.48 -9.62
C ASN A 867 31.81 -38.37 -8.62
N CYS A 868 31.06 -38.23 -7.53
CA CYS A 868 31.20 -37.18 -6.52
C CYS A 868 31.11 -35.75 -7.09
N THR A 869 30.27 -35.58 -8.10
CA THR A 869 29.95 -34.26 -8.67
C THR A 869 28.64 -33.73 -8.07
N LEU A 870 28.69 -32.49 -7.61
CA LEU A 870 27.57 -31.68 -7.17
C LEU A 870 27.06 -30.84 -8.35
N TYR A 871 25.74 -30.82 -8.52
CA TYR A 871 25.03 -30.04 -9.52
C TYR A 871 24.00 -29.16 -8.79
N GLU A 872 24.02 -27.86 -9.01
CA GLU A 872 23.17 -26.89 -8.33
C GLU A 872 22.44 -26.02 -9.35
N LEU A 873 21.14 -25.82 -9.16
CA LEU A 873 20.28 -24.98 -9.99
C LEU A 873 19.56 -23.95 -9.11
N TYR A 874 19.47 -22.71 -9.61
CA TYR A 874 18.68 -21.61 -9.04
C TYR A 874 17.47 -21.31 -9.93
N TYR A 875 16.38 -20.85 -9.32
CA TYR A 875 15.08 -20.57 -9.94
C TYR A 875 14.53 -21.74 -10.77
N SER A 876 14.47 -22.93 -10.14
CA SER A 876 14.28 -24.21 -10.83
C SER A 876 12.81 -24.56 -11.13
N TRP A 877 12.49 -24.88 -12.38
CA TRP A 877 11.15 -25.25 -12.85
C TRP A 877 11.15 -26.52 -13.73
N PRO A 878 10.55 -27.63 -13.28
CA PRO A 878 10.43 -28.85 -14.08
C PRO A 878 9.41 -28.66 -15.21
N GLN A 879 9.72 -29.19 -16.39
CA GLN A 879 8.90 -29.04 -17.60
C GLN A 879 8.07 -30.30 -17.89
N PRO A 880 6.93 -30.18 -18.63
CA PRO A 880 6.05 -31.32 -18.92
C PRO A 880 6.67 -32.45 -19.74
N ASP A 881 7.81 -32.21 -20.41
CA ASP A 881 8.56 -33.21 -21.18
C ASP A 881 9.68 -33.91 -20.36
N GLY A 882 9.86 -33.53 -19.09
CA GLY A 882 10.93 -34.04 -18.22
C GLY A 882 12.25 -33.27 -18.28
N SER A 883 12.34 -32.21 -19.09
CA SER A 883 13.44 -31.23 -19.00
C SER A 883 13.24 -30.26 -17.82
N TRP A 884 14.22 -29.39 -17.58
CA TRP A 884 14.13 -28.32 -16.58
C TRP A 884 14.47 -26.95 -17.19
N GLN A 885 13.93 -25.91 -16.57
CA GLN A 885 14.31 -24.52 -16.76
C GLN A 885 14.85 -23.98 -15.43
N ALA A 886 15.89 -23.15 -15.49
CA ALA A 886 16.55 -22.56 -14.33
C ALA A 886 17.03 -21.13 -14.64
N GLY A 887 17.22 -20.30 -13.62
CA GLY A 887 17.87 -18.98 -13.76
C GLY A 887 19.36 -19.13 -14.09
N SER A 888 20.03 -20.05 -13.39
CA SER A 888 21.45 -20.40 -13.56
C SER A 888 21.69 -21.89 -13.24
N GLY A 889 22.89 -22.39 -13.55
CA GLY A 889 23.33 -23.73 -13.14
C GLY A 889 24.84 -23.83 -12.95
N ALA A 890 25.25 -24.56 -11.90
CA ALA A 890 26.64 -24.73 -11.52
C ALA A 890 26.99 -26.20 -11.27
N VAL A 891 28.22 -26.59 -11.65
CA VAL A 891 28.75 -27.95 -11.46
C VAL A 891 30.07 -27.88 -10.70
N PHE A 892 30.20 -28.69 -9.64
CA PHE A 892 31.37 -28.74 -8.77
C PHE A 892 31.83 -30.19 -8.54
N ASP A 893 33.11 -30.49 -8.81
CA ASP A 893 33.74 -31.75 -8.38
C ASP A 893 34.09 -31.64 -6.88
N LEU A 894 33.45 -32.44 -6.04
CA LEU A 894 33.64 -32.42 -4.59
C LEU A 894 34.99 -33.00 -4.14
N ASN A 895 35.81 -33.54 -5.06
CA ASN A 895 37.21 -33.90 -4.80
C ASN A 895 38.21 -32.84 -5.28
N SER A 896 37.72 -31.70 -5.80
CA SER A 896 38.56 -30.67 -6.42
C SER A 896 38.70 -29.40 -5.58
N ASN A 897 39.81 -28.70 -5.79
CA ASN A 897 40.03 -27.33 -5.32
C ASN A 897 39.85 -26.29 -6.43
N ALA A 898 39.22 -26.62 -7.55
CA ALA A 898 38.86 -25.65 -8.58
C ALA A 898 37.79 -24.67 -8.07
N LEU A 899 37.86 -23.42 -8.51
CA LEU A 899 36.78 -22.44 -8.38
C LEU A 899 36.08 -22.25 -9.73
N ARG A 900 34.91 -21.60 -9.74
CA ARG A 900 34.27 -21.11 -10.97
C ARG A 900 35.17 -20.09 -11.69
N PRO A 901 34.97 -19.78 -12.98
CA PRO A 901 35.64 -18.66 -13.62
C PRO A 901 35.47 -17.35 -12.82
N ALA A 902 36.47 -16.47 -12.86
CA ALA A 902 36.38 -15.19 -12.15
C ALA A 902 35.33 -14.29 -12.82
N GLY A 903 34.40 -13.75 -12.02
CA GLY A 903 33.25 -12.99 -12.50
C GLY A 903 32.00 -13.83 -12.78
N TRP A 904 32.00 -15.15 -12.56
CA TRP A 904 30.81 -16.00 -12.77
C TRP A 904 30.04 -16.25 -11.47
N THR A 905 28.73 -15.98 -11.49
CA THR A 905 27.75 -16.41 -10.48
C THR A 905 27.57 -17.94 -10.49
N SER A 906 26.70 -18.45 -9.62
CA SER A 906 26.35 -19.87 -9.55
C SER A 906 24.85 -20.04 -9.25
N ALA A 907 24.45 -21.09 -8.53
CA ALA A 907 23.15 -21.07 -7.86
C ALA A 907 23.13 -20.06 -6.69
N ASP A 908 24.28 -19.91 -6.00
CA ASP A 908 24.58 -18.88 -5.01
C ASP A 908 25.15 -17.61 -5.68
N ALA A 909 24.73 -16.42 -5.27
CA ALA A 909 25.11 -15.17 -5.94
C ALA A 909 26.58 -14.74 -5.72
N ALA A 910 27.30 -15.31 -4.74
CA ALA A 910 28.74 -15.12 -4.61
C ALA A 910 29.56 -15.98 -5.60
N GLY A 911 28.91 -16.86 -6.38
CA GLY A 911 29.59 -17.85 -7.23
C GLY A 911 30.18 -19.03 -6.44
N LEU A 912 29.65 -19.29 -5.24
CA LEU A 912 30.07 -20.35 -4.32
C LEU A 912 29.16 -21.59 -4.43
N PRO A 913 29.62 -22.79 -4.04
CA PRO A 913 28.73 -23.94 -3.92
C PRO A 913 27.81 -23.79 -2.69
N VAL A 914 26.52 -24.06 -2.84
CA VAL A 914 25.51 -23.93 -1.76
C VAL A 914 25.66 -25.06 -0.74
N LEU A 915 25.68 -26.32 -1.21
CA LEU A 915 25.67 -27.52 -0.35
C LEU A 915 26.82 -27.58 0.69
N PRO A 916 28.08 -27.19 0.38
CA PRO A 916 29.16 -27.16 1.37
C PRO A 916 28.97 -26.11 2.47
N GLY A 917 28.04 -25.17 2.32
CA GLY A 917 27.71 -24.17 3.34
C GLY A 917 26.50 -24.50 4.22
N LEU A 918 25.76 -25.59 3.95
CA LEU A 918 24.55 -25.93 4.71
C LEU A 918 24.87 -26.61 6.04
N VAL A 919 24.23 -26.16 7.13
CA VAL A 919 24.09 -26.96 8.35
C VAL A 919 23.29 -28.23 8.04
N ARG A 920 23.80 -29.42 8.40
CA ARG A 920 23.12 -30.71 8.17
C ARG A 920 22.93 -31.47 9.48
N TYR A 921 21.76 -32.09 9.63
CA TYR A 921 21.39 -32.78 10.88
C TYR A 921 22.38 -33.87 11.27
N ASP A 922 22.82 -34.71 10.32
CA ASP A 922 23.69 -35.85 10.63
C ASP A 922 25.09 -35.44 11.15
N GLU A 923 25.58 -34.24 10.80
CA GLU A 923 26.84 -33.71 11.37
C GLU A 923 26.67 -33.14 12.77
N VAL A 924 25.51 -32.52 13.05
CA VAL A 924 25.14 -32.09 14.41
C VAL A 924 24.90 -33.31 15.32
N ALA A 925 24.23 -34.34 14.82
CA ALA A 925 24.03 -35.61 15.51
C ALA A 925 25.35 -36.39 15.71
N ALA A 926 26.31 -36.29 14.78
CA ALA A 926 27.67 -36.79 14.94
C ALA A 926 28.54 -35.93 15.89
N GLY A 927 28.03 -34.79 16.37
CA GLY A 927 28.70 -33.91 17.33
C GLY A 927 29.76 -32.98 16.74
N VAL A 928 29.92 -32.93 15.40
CA VAL A 928 30.93 -32.07 14.76
C VAL A 928 30.59 -31.75 13.29
N ILE A 929 30.47 -30.46 13.00
CA ILE A 929 30.56 -29.91 11.63
C ILE A 929 32.03 -29.53 11.37
N LYS A 930 32.57 -29.88 10.20
CA LYS A 930 34.00 -29.74 9.85
C LYS A 930 34.31 -28.72 8.76
N HIS A 931 33.35 -27.86 8.44
CA HIS A 931 33.44 -26.89 7.35
C HIS A 931 32.82 -25.55 7.75
N ALA A 932 33.06 -24.53 6.92
CA ALA A 932 32.39 -23.24 6.99
C ALA A 932 30.92 -23.37 6.58
N LEU A 933 30.09 -22.47 7.09
CA LEU A 933 28.67 -22.36 6.73
C LEU A 933 28.44 -21.21 5.74
N ARG A 934 27.24 -21.11 5.13
CA ARG A 934 26.82 -19.93 4.36
C ARG A 934 25.79 -19.12 5.14
N PHE A 935 25.81 -17.80 4.98
CA PHE A 935 24.76 -16.92 5.49
C PHE A 935 24.49 -15.76 4.53
N THR A 936 23.32 -15.15 4.64
CA THR A 936 22.95 -13.96 3.86
C THR A 936 23.04 -12.66 4.66
N VAL A 937 23.19 -11.55 3.96
CA VAL A 937 23.31 -10.19 4.51
C VAL A 937 22.33 -9.25 3.81
N PRO A 938 21.89 -8.12 4.42
CA PRO A 938 20.94 -7.22 3.76
C PRO A 938 21.45 -6.69 2.42
N ARG A 939 22.71 -6.24 2.35
CA ARG A 939 23.38 -5.79 1.13
C ARG A 939 24.90 -5.98 1.21
N THR A 940 25.52 -6.50 0.15
CA THR A 940 26.97 -6.42 -0.07
C THR A 940 27.37 -5.12 -0.78
N ARG A 941 28.69 -4.91 -0.95
CA ARG A 941 29.25 -3.99 -1.94
C ARG A 941 29.55 -4.68 -3.29
N GLN A 942 29.86 -3.89 -4.31
CA GLN A 942 30.24 -4.28 -5.68
C GLN A 942 31.67 -4.84 -5.75
N SER A 943 31.95 -5.87 -4.94
CA SER A 943 33.23 -6.60 -4.93
C SER A 943 33.07 -7.94 -4.22
N TYR A 944 33.88 -8.91 -4.60
CA TYR A 944 34.05 -10.17 -3.88
C TYR A 944 35.49 -10.35 -3.38
N LEU A 945 35.66 -11.22 -2.39
CA LEU A 945 36.94 -11.74 -1.94
C LEU A 945 37.04 -13.22 -2.31
N TRP A 946 38.26 -13.70 -2.56
CA TRP A 946 38.53 -15.14 -2.65
C TRP A 946 37.99 -15.85 -1.39
N PRO A 947 37.31 -17.00 -1.50
CA PRO A 947 37.09 -17.82 -2.70
C PRO A 947 35.88 -17.46 -3.56
N ALA A 948 35.06 -16.47 -3.18
CA ALA A 948 33.94 -16.02 -4.00
C ALA A 948 34.40 -15.45 -5.35
N ARG A 949 33.50 -15.47 -6.34
CA ARG A 949 33.79 -15.23 -7.76
C ARG A 949 32.89 -14.18 -8.39
N HIS A 950 31.80 -13.79 -7.73
CA HIS A 950 30.79 -12.85 -8.24
C HIS A 950 30.25 -11.91 -7.13
N PHE A 951 29.61 -10.81 -7.50
CA PHE A 951 29.05 -9.80 -6.58
C PHE A 951 27.58 -9.50 -6.94
N ALA A 952 26.71 -9.33 -5.94
CA ALA A 952 25.27 -9.15 -6.16
C ALA A 952 24.75 -7.73 -5.87
N SER A 953 25.61 -6.71 -5.91
CA SER A 953 25.20 -5.30 -5.67
C SER A 953 26.01 -4.30 -6.49
N SER A 954 25.40 -3.16 -6.82
CA SER A 954 26.04 -1.98 -7.42
C SER A 954 26.63 -1.01 -6.39
N SER A 955 26.45 -1.25 -5.09
CA SER A 955 26.90 -0.32 -4.04
C SER A 955 28.42 -0.31 -3.89
N THR A 956 29.06 0.85 -3.95
CA THR A 956 30.53 0.99 -3.78
C THR A 956 30.95 1.30 -2.34
N ASP A 957 30.01 1.26 -1.39
CA ASP A 957 30.21 1.56 0.02
C ASP A 957 31.23 0.59 0.68
N PRO A 958 32.38 1.07 1.17
CA PRO A 958 33.39 0.21 1.78
C PRO A 958 32.94 -0.40 3.11
N SER A 959 31.89 0.14 3.75
CA SER A 959 31.33 -0.36 5.02
C SER A 959 30.36 -1.54 4.86
N ARG A 960 29.97 -1.88 3.64
CA ARG A 960 29.22 -3.11 3.31
C ARG A 960 30.20 -4.27 3.08
N PRO A 961 29.89 -5.50 3.54
CA PRO A 961 30.76 -6.65 3.30
C PRO A 961 30.87 -6.95 1.79
N PRO A 962 32.02 -7.41 1.29
CA PRO A 962 32.10 -8.05 -0.02
C PRO A 962 31.45 -9.44 0.01
N MET A 963 31.05 -9.95 -1.16
CA MET A 963 30.75 -11.38 -1.30
C MET A 963 31.99 -12.22 -0.98
N GLY A 964 31.81 -13.37 -0.33
CA GLY A 964 32.92 -14.19 0.17
C GLY A 964 33.60 -13.64 1.43
N GLN A 965 33.10 -12.57 2.06
CA GLN A 965 33.63 -12.15 3.36
C GLN A 965 33.43 -13.25 4.40
N ARG A 966 34.52 -13.68 5.05
CA ARG A 966 34.49 -14.68 6.11
C ARG A 966 34.22 -14.04 7.47
N PHE A 967 33.27 -14.57 8.21
CA PHE A 967 32.95 -14.23 9.59
C PHE A 967 33.17 -15.41 10.53
N ARG A 968 33.60 -15.16 11.76
CA ARG A 968 33.59 -16.13 12.87
C ARG A 968 32.81 -15.61 14.06
N LEU A 969 32.24 -16.51 14.83
CA LEU A 969 31.75 -16.22 16.18
C LEU A 969 32.95 -15.97 17.09
N LYS A 970 32.89 -14.93 17.93
CA LYS A 970 34.01 -14.53 18.80
C LYS A 970 34.44 -15.64 19.73
N ALA A 971 35.76 -15.86 19.85
CA ALA A 971 36.33 -16.90 20.68
C ALA A 971 35.81 -16.83 22.14
N GLY A 972 35.67 -15.63 22.69
CA GLY A 972 35.19 -15.36 24.05
C GLY A 972 33.66 -15.37 24.27
N PHE A 973 32.84 -15.56 23.24
CA PHE A 973 31.38 -15.69 23.40
C PHE A 973 31.05 -17.00 24.15
N ASP A 974 30.27 -16.96 25.23
CA ASP A 974 29.96 -18.20 25.97
C ASP A 974 28.86 -19.00 25.27
N ILE A 975 29.17 -20.26 24.96
CA ILE A 975 28.25 -21.21 24.35
C ILE A 975 27.70 -22.24 25.37
N SER A 976 28.11 -22.17 26.63
CA SER A 976 27.80 -23.19 27.65
C SER A 976 26.30 -23.39 27.88
N GLY A 977 25.53 -22.29 27.85
CA GLY A 977 24.07 -22.28 28.06
C GLY A 977 23.22 -22.80 26.89
N PHE A 978 23.82 -23.05 25.71
CA PHE A 978 23.12 -23.62 24.56
C PHE A 978 23.05 -25.15 24.65
N SER A 979 22.13 -25.77 23.91
CA SER A 979 21.97 -27.23 23.84
C SER A 979 23.20 -27.95 23.28
N ALA A 980 23.20 -29.28 23.34
CA ALA A 980 24.24 -30.08 22.68
C ALA A 980 24.30 -29.79 21.17
N SER A 981 23.15 -29.76 20.50
CA SER A 981 22.99 -29.52 19.06
C SER A 981 23.51 -28.13 18.67
N ASN A 982 23.01 -27.09 19.32
CA ASN A 982 23.40 -25.70 19.05
C ASN A 982 24.88 -25.44 19.34
N ARG A 983 25.46 -26.08 20.36
CA ARG A 983 26.91 -25.99 20.61
C ARG A 983 27.76 -26.55 19.46
N VAL A 984 27.29 -27.54 18.70
CA VAL A 984 28.03 -28.01 17.49
C VAL A 984 28.07 -26.90 16.44
N ILE A 985 26.92 -26.28 16.15
CA ILE A 985 26.80 -25.19 15.17
C ILE A 985 27.66 -23.99 15.60
N LEU A 986 27.59 -23.59 16.88
CA LEU A 986 28.38 -22.49 17.41
C LEU A 986 29.89 -22.81 17.48
N THR A 987 30.28 -24.06 17.73
CA THR A 987 31.68 -24.49 17.63
C THR A 987 32.18 -24.43 16.18
N ALA A 988 31.37 -24.82 15.19
CA ALA A 988 31.71 -24.62 13.78
C ALA A 988 31.86 -23.13 13.43
N LEU A 989 30.94 -22.27 13.87
CA LEU A 989 31.01 -20.82 13.65
C LEU A 989 32.22 -20.16 14.33
N LYS A 990 32.75 -20.70 15.44
CA LYS A 990 34.05 -20.26 15.99
C LYS A 990 35.25 -20.78 15.18
N THR A 991 35.19 -22.05 14.77
CA THR A 991 36.34 -22.82 14.27
C THR A 991 36.58 -22.60 12.77
N TYR A 992 35.51 -22.67 11.98
CA TYR A 992 35.48 -22.55 10.52
C TYR A 992 34.70 -21.32 10.04
N GLY A 993 33.77 -20.81 10.86
CA GLY A 993 32.98 -19.61 10.54
C GLY A 993 31.97 -19.81 9.42
N MET A 994 31.63 -18.70 8.77
CA MET A 994 30.66 -18.65 7.68
C MET A 994 31.02 -17.59 6.64
N PHE A 995 30.65 -17.85 5.38
CA PHE A 995 30.80 -16.93 4.26
C PHE A 995 29.54 -16.10 4.03
N VAL A 996 29.72 -14.81 3.77
CA VAL A 996 28.71 -13.98 3.08
C VAL A 996 28.55 -14.54 1.67
N ALA A 997 27.42 -15.16 1.41
CA ALA A 997 27.17 -15.90 0.17
C ALA A 997 26.06 -15.25 -0.68
N ASP A 998 25.04 -14.66 -0.05
CA ASP A 998 24.00 -13.96 -0.78
C ASP A 998 23.46 -12.68 -0.11
N ASN A 999 22.76 -11.88 -0.90
CA ASN A 999 21.93 -10.79 -0.40
C ASN A 999 20.58 -11.36 0.04
N GLY A 1000 20.15 -11.04 1.25
CA GLY A 1000 18.98 -11.63 1.88
C GLY A 1000 18.68 -10.97 3.22
N SER A 1001 18.40 -11.78 4.25
CA SER A 1001 18.04 -11.27 5.58
C SER A 1001 19.19 -11.32 6.57
N SER A 1002 19.22 -10.35 7.49
CA SER A 1002 20.31 -10.13 8.45
C SER A 1002 20.61 -11.37 9.30
N TRP A 1003 21.80 -11.95 9.10
CA TRP A 1003 22.31 -13.14 9.81
C TRP A 1003 21.46 -14.42 9.63
N PHE A 1004 20.89 -14.62 8.45
CA PHE A 1004 20.17 -15.86 8.11
C PHE A 1004 21.19 -16.96 7.73
N LEU A 1005 21.35 -17.94 8.62
CA LEU A 1005 22.27 -19.07 8.51
C LEU A 1005 21.57 -20.24 7.82
N SER A 1006 22.00 -20.63 6.63
CA SER A 1006 21.33 -21.67 5.84
C SER A 1006 21.66 -23.09 6.31
N GLY A 1007 20.68 -23.97 6.20
CA GLY A 1007 20.86 -25.40 6.44
C GLY A 1007 19.92 -26.27 5.61
N ALA A 1008 20.02 -27.58 5.80
CA ALA A 1008 19.17 -28.56 5.14
C ALA A 1008 17.95 -28.92 6.01
N PRO A 1009 16.74 -29.05 5.40
CA PRO A 1009 15.54 -29.50 6.08
C PRO A 1009 15.70 -30.95 6.56
N ASP A 1010 15.29 -31.21 7.80
CA ASP A 1010 15.29 -32.56 8.36
C ASP A 1010 14.20 -32.72 9.42
N PRO A 1011 13.30 -33.72 9.34
CA PRO A 1011 12.24 -33.94 10.33
C PRO A 1011 12.75 -34.34 11.73
N ARG A 1012 14.07 -34.46 11.94
CA ARG A 1012 14.72 -34.73 13.22
C ARG A 1012 15.19 -33.46 13.95
N TRP A 1013 15.13 -32.28 13.33
CA TRP A 1013 15.43 -31.01 14.00
C TRP A 1013 14.44 -30.72 15.14
N ASP A 1014 14.87 -29.88 16.08
CA ASP A 1014 14.05 -29.31 17.16
C ASP A 1014 14.04 -27.79 16.94
N ASP A 1015 12.94 -27.26 16.41
CA ASP A 1015 12.85 -25.87 15.96
C ASP A 1015 12.81 -24.88 17.14
N ASP A 1016 12.25 -25.30 18.29
CA ASP A 1016 12.29 -24.54 19.54
C ASP A 1016 13.73 -24.48 20.09
N ASP A 1017 14.52 -25.56 19.95
CA ASP A 1017 15.96 -25.51 20.25
C ASP A 1017 16.71 -24.61 19.27
N LEU A 1018 16.53 -24.77 17.96
CA LEU A 1018 17.20 -23.93 16.95
C LEU A 1018 16.92 -22.44 17.15
N HIS A 1019 15.70 -22.04 17.53
CA HIS A 1019 15.35 -20.65 17.82
C HIS A 1019 16.17 -20.01 18.97
N ASN A 1020 16.83 -20.81 19.83
CA ASN A 1020 17.78 -20.29 20.81
C ASN A 1020 19.00 -19.61 20.17
N LEU A 1021 19.38 -19.96 18.93
CA LEU A 1021 20.42 -19.26 18.17
C LEU A 1021 20.01 -17.79 17.92
N GLN A 1022 18.77 -17.56 17.49
CA GLN A 1022 18.26 -16.23 17.14
C GLN A 1022 18.02 -15.34 18.35
N THR A 1023 17.68 -15.94 19.50
CA THR A 1023 17.48 -15.19 20.74
C THR A 1023 18.78 -14.99 21.51
N GLY A 1024 19.69 -15.96 21.51
CA GLY A 1024 20.91 -15.98 22.31
C GLY A 1024 22.18 -15.43 21.64
N VAL A 1025 22.27 -15.41 20.31
CA VAL A 1025 23.46 -14.94 19.57
C VAL A 1025 23.13 -13.70 18.75
N ARG A 1026 23.99 -12.68 18.78
CA ARG A 1026 23.80 -11.40 18.09
C ARG A 1026 24.86 -11.16 17.02
N GLY A 1027 24.57 -10.31 16.04
CA GLY A 1027 25.56 -9.86 15.06
C GLY A 1027 26.83 -9.27 15.71
N SER A 1028 26.69 -8.62 16.86
CA SER A 1028 27.79 -8.10 17.68
C SER A 1028 28.69 -9.17 18.31
N ASP A 1029 28.26 -10.44 18.37
CA ASP A 1029 29.08 -11.57 18.79
C ASP A 1029 29.95 -12.14 17.66
N PHE A 1030 29.73 -11.71 16.42
CA PHE A 1030 30.57 -12.05 15.26
C PHE A 1030 31.68 -11.03 15.00
N GLU A 1031 32.67 -11.48 14.24
CA GLU A 1031 33.75 -10.66 13.68
C GLU A 1031 34.19 -11.20 12.30
N ALA A 1032 34.54 -10.30 11.39
CA ALA A 1032 35.10 -10.64 10.09
C ALA A 1032 36.62 -10.87 10.20
N VAL A 1033 37.15 -11.79 9.38
CA VAL A 1033 38.58 -12.15 9.38
C VAL A 1033 39.20 -11.98 8.00
N ASP A 1034 40.50 -11.71 7.97
CA ASP A 1034 41.31 -11.71 6.74
C ASP A 1034 41.90 -13.11 6.49
N GLU A 1035 41.33 -13.83 5.52
CA GLU A 1035 41.79 -15.14 5.07
C GLU A 1035 42.76 -15.12 3.87
N SER A 1036 43.20 -13.94 3.41
CA SER A 1036 44.16 -13.81 2.30
C SER A 1036 45.49 -14.55 2.55
N SER A 1037 45.88 -14.69 3.82
CA SER A 1037 47.07 -15.44 4.25
C SER A 1037 46.98 -16.96 3.97
N LEU A 1038 45.77 -17.51 3.86
CA LEU A 1038 45.52 -18.92 3.54
C LEU A 1038 45.61 -19.21 2.04
N MET A 1039 45.36 -18.22 1.17
CA MET A 1039 45.28 -18.40 -0.28
C MET A 1039 46.57 -19.00 -0.86
N VAL A 1040 46.47 -20.16 -1.52
CA VAL A 1040 47.59 -20.76 -2.26
C VAL A 1040 47.68 -20.19 -3.67
N ASP A 1041 46.52 -20.02 -4.33
CA ASP A 1041 46.37 -19.53 -5.71
C ASP A 1041 44.98 -18.85 -5.83
N PRO A 1042 44.84 -17.70 -6.50
CA PRO A 1042 43.56 -16.97 -6.56
C PRO A 1042 42.47 -17.66 -7.38
N ASP A 1043 42.80 -18.62 -8.24
CA ASP A 1043 41.84 -19.40 -9.04
C ASP A 1043 41.59 -20.81 -8.47
N SER A 1044 42.06 -21.07 -7.25
CA SER A 1044 41.83 -22.32 -6.53
C SER A 1044 41.35 -22.08 -5.10
N GLY A 1045 40.34 -22.83 -4.66
CA GLY A 1045 39.89 -22.88 -3.26
C GLY A 1045 40.90 -23.56 -2.32
N ARG A 1046 42.10 -23.89 -2.81
CA ARG A 1046 43.15 -24.52 -2.02
C ARG A 1046 43.74 -23.52 -1.02
N ALA A 1047 43.73 -23.92 0.24
CA ALA A 1047 44.23 -23.15 1.37
C ALA A 1047 45.40 -23.87 2.06
N ARG A 1048 46.20 -23.11 2.82
CA ARG A 1048 47.42 -23.58 3.53
C ARG A 1048 47.12 -24.33 4.81
#